data_AF-A0AA42NQX5-F1
#
_entry.id   AF-A0AA42NQX5-F1
#
_cell.length_a   1.000
_cell.length_b   1.000
_cell.length_c   1.000
_cell.angle_alpha   90.00
_cell.angle_beta   90.00
_cell.angle_gamma   90.00
#
_symmetry.space_group_name_H-M   'P 1'
#
loop_
_entity.id
_entity.type
_entity.pdbx_description
1 polymer ?
#
loop_
_entity_poly.entity_id
_entity_poly.type
_entity_poly.pdbx_seq_one_letter_code
_entity_poly.pdbx_strand_id
1 'polypeptide(L)'
;MTKSFFLRHRRLFGAAALCIALLALTLAYWQSRPPATPPAGDVSAAMLAELRQSTAPWTAQRRDLSALVRDMRDGRIASAALSDEAVYVTTREGQRYWLADQSGRIGEMILRDYGSGAMLFPVSLFDTDGEAPWYRELRGQWPLLLILLLGIGLVVWKLRPQQALKHNTGVRFADVIGASEAKLALQDVTTYLRDPAAFATLGARPPKGVLLTGEPGTGKTQLAKALAGECGAHFIQVTGSDFSSMYFGVGIHKVKSLFRTARKHAPCIVFIDEIDGIGRRGEQSRSSDAEANRIINQFLTEMDGFAADSGVLVLAATNFPNSLDPALLREGRFDRNIAVGLPGLAEREQLFRLYAGKVKAADDLDHAQLARNSVGLTPAAIAYIVNHAALLAARERHAEVTMRHCVDALETCRIGEQPTGVSPLSDAERTRIAVHEAGHAIVAAALGCGRVEKVTILPRGQALGVTLVTPVEDKRLHLESELRARIQMLLAGRGAERLHFAEVSSGAGQDLHEASRLALSMVASLGMAPSGSLLSLQAVRDAHLDSDPREALAEADRLLQELDRDCLALLQRLRPALQDITRRLLEEETVAGEAVTEAVRALLGEPRHVDLPARPCHLERVAASPVNGFDPYFDLDVEEPQEAGPGMA
;
A
#
# COMPACT_ATOMS: atom_id res chain seq x y z
N MET A 1 22.12 10.72 38.97
CA MET A 1 21.58 10.71 37.59
C MET A 1 21.01 12.06 37.11
N THR A 2 21.18 13.18 37.82
CA THR A 2 20.52 14.47 37.49
C THR A 2 21.39 15.46 36.69
N LYS A 3 22.73 15.36 36.73
CA LYS A 3 23.62 16.32 36.01
C LYS A 3 23.69 16.09 34.48
N SER A 4 23.52 14.85 34.00
CA SER A 4 23.58 14.51 32.56
C SER A 4 22.35 15.00 31.77
N PHE A 5 21.18 15.01 32.42
CA PHE A 5 19.93 15.47 31.82
C PHE A 5 19.96 16.98 31.49
N PHE A 6 20.48 17.78 32.43
CA PHE A 6 20.59 19.24 32.27
C PHE A 6 21.56 19.65 31.16
N LEU A 7 22.69 18.95 30.99
CA LEU A 7 23.63 19.25 29.90
C LEU A 7 23.07 18.88 28.52
N ARG A 8 22.29 17.79 28.43
CA ARG A 8 21.73 17.31 27.15
C ARG A 8 20.61 18.20 26.60
N HIS A 9 19.94 18.94 27.47
CA HIS A 9 18.81 19.82 27.13
C HIS A 9 19.10 21.31 27.31
N ARG A 10 20.37 21.71 27.54
CA ARG A 10 20.76 23.10 27.83
C ARG A 10 20.32 24.10 26.76
N ARG A 11 20.29 23.70 25.49
CA ARG A 11 19.80 24.53 24.37
C ARG A 11 18.27 24.67 24.35
N LEU A 12 17.53 23.66 24.80
CA LEU A 12 16.07 23.67 24.93
C LEU A 12 15.63 24.53 26.12
N PHE A 13 16.30 24.40 27.27
CA PHE A 13 16.07 25.29 28.40
C PHE A 13 16.47 26.73 28.09
N GLY A 14 17.56 26.94 27.33
CA GLY A 14 17.94 28.27 26.85
C GLY A 14 16.92 28.91 25.93
N ALA A 15 16.36 28.15 24.98
CA ALA A 15 15.31 28.64 24.08
C ALA A 15 14.00 28.93 24.83
N ALA A 16 13.59 28.04 25.74
CA ALA A 16 12.41 28.25 26.58
C ALA A 16 12.55 29.47 27.49
N ALA A 17 13.73 29.66 28.10
CA ALA A 17 14.01 30.84 28.92
C ALA A 17 14.03 32.14 28.10
N LEU A 18 14.58 32.12 26.89
CA LEU A 18 14.56 33.27 25.98
C LEU A 18 13.13 33.64 25.57
N CYS A 19 12.30 32.64 25.25
CA CYS A 19 10.88 32.86 24.93
C CYS A 19 10.14 33.45 26.13
N ILE A 20 10.35 32.94 27.35
CA ILE A 20 9.73 33.48 28.57
C ILE A 20 10.20 34.92 28.84
N ALA A 21 11.49 35.22 28.64
CA ALA A 21 12.05 36.56 28.82
C ALA A 21 11.50 37.57 27.80
N LEU A 22 11.38 37.17 26.53
CA LEU A 22 10.74 37.97 25.49
C LEU A 22 9.25 38.22 25.80
N LEU A 23 8.56 37.21 26.34
CA LEU A 23 7.17 37.32 26.79
C LEU A 23 7.02 38.32 27.94
N ALA A 24 7.94 38.31 28.90
CA ALA A 24 7.93 39.24 30.02
C ALA A 24 8.26 40.68 29.59
N LEU A 25 9.23 40.86 28.67
CA LEU A 25 9.60 42.17 28.12
C LEU A 25 8.47 42.80 27.31
N THR A 26 7.75 42.01 26.51
CA THR A 26 6.61 42.53 25.73
C THR A 26 5.41 42.85 26.61
N LEU A 27 5.16 42.06 27.67
CA LEU A 27 4.12 42.36 28.66
C LEU A 27 4.42 43.68 29.40
N ALA A 28 5.67 43.89 29.80
CA ALA A 28 6.12 45.11 30.47
C ALA A 28 6.02 46.33 29.56
N TYR A 29 6.39 46.20 28.28
CA TYR A 29 6.24 47.26 27.28
C TYR A 29 4.76 47.63 27.09
N TRP A 30 3.86 46.65 27.09
CA TRP A 30 2.42 46.90 26.88
C TRP A 30 1.75 47.58 28.07
N GLN A 31 2.10 47.20 29.30
CA GLN A 31 1.63 47.88 30.52
C GLN A 31 2.12 49.33 30.63
N SER A 32 3.21 49.69 29.94
CA SER A 32 3.81 51.03 30.01
C SER A 32 3.18 52.08 29.08
N ARG A 33 2.14 51.75 28.29
CA ARG A 33 1.46 52.74 27.44
C ARG A 33 0.40 53.52 28.22
N PRO A 34 0.52 54.85 28.38
CA PRO A 34 -0.56 55.65 28.94
C PRO A 34 -1.76 55.73 27.97
N PRO A 35 -3.01 55.77 28.46
CA PRO A 35 -4.18 55.97 27.62
C PRO A 35 -4.16 57.38 26.98
N ALA A 36 -4.54 57.47 25.71
CA ALA A 36 -4.54 58.73 24.96
C ALA A 36 -5.65 59.68 25.48
N THR A 37 -5.26 60.87 25.96
CA THR A 37 -6.19 61.97 26.28
C THR A 37 -6.50 62.80 25.02
N PRO A 38 -7.78 63.08 24.69
CA PRO A 38 -8.14 63.91 23.54
C PRO A 38 -7.85 65.42 23.77
N PRO A 39 -7.65 66.21 22.70
CA PRO A 39 -7.27 67.63 22.79
C PRO A 39 -8.39 68.53 23.34
N ALA A 40 -8.02 69.49 24.18
CA ALA A 40 -8.91 70.47 24.80
C ALA A 40 -9.43 71.50 23.78
N GLY A 41 -10.75 71.66 23.67
CA GLY A 41 -11.37 72.77 22.91
C GLY A 41 -12.65 72.44 22.16
N ASP A 42 -12.96 71.16 21.94
CA ASP A 42 -14.17 70.73 21.21
C ASP A 42 -15.20 70.14 22.19
N VAL A 43 -16.24 70.92 22.51
CA VAL A 43 -17.31 70.55 23.47
C VAL A 43 -18.02 69.27 23.03
N SER A 44 -18.10 69.02 21.71
CA SER A 44 -18.69 67.80 21.16
C SER A 44 -17.83 66.55 21.41
N ALA A 45 -16.51 66.67 21.29
CA ALA A 45 -15.57 65.59 21.55
C ALA A 45 -15.47 65.24 23.04
N ALA A 46 -15.53 66.26 23.92
CA ALA A 46 -15.58 66.05 25.37
C ALA A 46 -16.87 65.33 25.79
N MET A 47 -18.03 65.76 25.26
CA MET A 47 -19.32 65.08 25.50
C MET A 47 -19.29 63.63 25.01
N LEU A 48 -18.72 63.37 23.83
CA LEU A 48 -18.66 62.01 23.27
C LEU A 48 -17.73 61.08 24.07
N ALA A 49 -16.62 61.60 24.57
CA ALA A 49 -15.71 60.86 25.44
C ALA A 49 -16.39 60.50 26.77
N GLU A 50 -17.18 61.43 27.34
CA GLU A 50 -17.92 61.20 28.58
C GLU A 50 -19.07 60.19 28.37
N LEU A 51 -19.83 60.28 27.26
CA LEU A 51 -20.88 59.32 26.91
C LEU A 51 -20.34 57.89 26.69
N ARG A 52 -19.12 57.75 26.12
CA ARG A 52 -18.43 56.45 25.99
C ARG A 52 -18.05 55.82 27.32
N GLN A 53 -17.86 56.63 28.37
CA GLN A 53 -17.55 56.14 29.71
C GLN A 53 -18.81 55.85 30.51
N SER A 54 -19.80 56.77 30.51
CA SER A 54 -21.12 56.53 31.12
C SER A 54 -22.20 57.49 30.57
N THR A 55 -23.41 56.97 30.33
CA THR A 55 -24.58 57.75 29.90
C THR A 55 -25.45 58.26 31.07
N ALA A 56 -25.07 57.92 32.31
CA ALA A 56 -25.81 58.24 33.54
C ALA A 56 -26.13 59.74 33.75
N PRO A 57 -25.23 60.70 33.45
CA PRO A 57 -25.50 62.12 33.70
C PRO A 57 -26.61 62.72 32.85
N TRP A 58 -26.81 62.23 31.62
CA TRP A 58 -27.88 62.71 30.75
C TRP A 58 -29.18 61.94 30.95
N THR A 59 -29.10 60.65 31.29
CA THR A 59 -30.30 59.81 31.52
C THR A 59 -31.08 60.21 32.77
N ALA A 60 -30.47 60.98 33.69
CA ALA A 60 -31.09 61.49 34.91
C ALA A 60 -32.28 62.45 34.66
N GLN A 61 -32.30 63.18 33.54
CA GLN A 61 -33.37 64.13 33.23
C GLN A 61 -33.91 63.88 31.82
N ARG A 62 -35.12 63.30 31.73
CA ARG A 62 -35.82 63.07 30.46
C ARG A 62 -36.64 64.31 30.07
N ARG A 63 -36.56 64.74 28.81
CA ARG A 63 -37.39 65.80 28.24
C ARG A 63 -38.14 65.34 26.99
N ASP A 64 -39.15 66.11 26.58
CA ASP A 64 -39.97 65.87 25.40
C ASP A 64 -39.45 66.64 24.18
N LEU A 65 -39.96 66.28 22.99
CA LEU A 65 -39.57 66.92 21.72
C LEU A 65 -39.87 68.43 21.72
N SER A 66 -40.93 68.86 22.42
CA SER A 66 -41.31 70.26 22.53
C SER A 66 -40.24 71.10 23.26
N ALA A 67 -39.57 70.55 24.27
CA ALA A 67 -38.45 71.21 24.94
C ALA A 67 -37.24 71.33 24.01
N LEU A 68 -36.91 70.27 23.26
CA LEU A 68 -35.81 70.30 22.30
C LEU A 68 -36.03 71.36 21.21
N VAL A 69 -37.20 71.40 20.59
CA VAL A 69 -37.52 72.38 19.54
C VAL A 69 -37.47 73.81 20.08
N ARG A 70 -37.89 74.04 21.33
CA ARG A 70 -37.78 75.35 21.99
C ARG A 70 -36.32 75.74 22.22
N ASP A 71 -35.49 74.83 22.74
CA ASP A 71 -34.07 75.08 23.00
C ASP A 71 -33.27 75.26 21.69
N MET A 72 -33.67 74.57 20.60
CA MET A 72 -33.14 74.77 19.26
C MET A 72 -33.50 76.15 18.71
N ARG A 73 -34.77 76.57 18.81
CA ARG A 73 -35.25 77.88 18.32
C ARG A 73 -34.59 79.05 19.06
N ASP A 74 -34.34 78.89 20.36
CA ASP A 74 -33.73 79.92 21.21
C ASP A 74 -32.19 79.89 21.19
N GLY A 75 -31.57 78.95 20.46
CA GLY A 75 -30.10 78.86 20.32
C GLY A 75 -29.36 78.46 21.61
N ARG A 76 -30.03 77.73 22.52
CA ARG A 76 -29.49 77.39 23.85
C ARG A 76 -28.66 76.11 23.89
N ILE A 77 -28.60 75.35 22.80
CA ILE A 77 -27.89 74.06 22.74
C ILE A 77 -26.38 74.28 22.52
N ALA A 78 -25.56 73.59 23.32
CA ALA A 78 -24.10 73.59 23.19
C ALA A 78 -23.59 72.41 22.36
N SER A 79 -24.16 71.23 22.53
CA SER A 79 -23.85 70.02 21.74
C SER A 79 -24.96 68.99 21.86
N ALA A 80 -25.10 68.14 20.84
CA ALA A 80 -25.97 66.97 20.90
C ALA A 80 -25.26 65.71 20.38
N ALA A 81 -25.56 64.57 20.98
CA ALA A 81 -25.11 63.26 20.51
C ALA A 81 -26.33 62.40 20.16
N LEU A 82 -26.33 61.83 18.95
CA LEU A 82 -27.38 60.98 18.43
C LEU A 82 -26.97 59.51 18.56
N SER A 83 -27.85 58.69 19.14
CA SER A 83 -27.76 57.23 19.20
C SER A 83 -28.99 56.63 18.52
N ASP A 84 -28.91 55.35 18.16
CA ASP A 84 -30.01 54.60 17.52
C ASP A 84 -31.31 54.60 18.35
N GLU A 85 -31.24 54.80 19.68
CA GLU A 85 -32.42 54.74 20.56
C GLU A 85 -32.73 56.07 21.28
N ALA A 86 -31.81 57.06 21.25
CA ALA A 86 -31.91 58.27 22.05
C ALA A 86 -31.09 59.45 21.51
N VAL A 87 -31.55 60.66 21.83
CA VAL A 87 -30.83 61.92 21.58
C VAL A 87 -30.41 62.52 22.91
N TYR A 88 -29.10 62.69 23.09
CA TYR A 88 -28.50 63.31 24.27
C TYR A 88 -28.15 64.76 23.97
N VAL A 89 -28.52 65.69 24.85
CA VAL A 89 -28.36 67.13 24.62
C VAL A 89 -27.70 67.79 25.83
N THR A 90 -26.76 68.68 25.55
CA THR A 90 -26.14 69.57 26.55
C THR A 90 -26.40 71.02 26.14
N THR A 91 -26.91 71.84 27.06
CA THR A 91 -27.14 73.27 26.82
C THR A 91 -25.92 74.12 27.16
N ARG A 92 -25.87 75.37 26.67
CA ARG A 92 -24.81 76.34 27.00
C ARG A 92 -24.78 76.73 28.48
N GLU A 93 -25.89 76.56 29.19
CA GLU A 93 -26.01 76.77 30.64
C GLU A 93 -25.58 75.52 31.46
N GLY A 94 -25.14 74.45 30.79
CA GLY A 94 -24.64 73.23 31.44
C GLY A 94 -25.72 72.20 31.82
N GLN A 95 -26.98 72.42 31.43
CA GLN A 95 -28.05 71.44 31.65
C GLN A 95 -27.91 70.26 30.68
N ARG A 96 -28.09 69.04 31.20
CA ARG A 96 -27.94 67.79 30.45
C ARG A 96 -29.25 67.03 30.51
N TYR A 97 -29.79 66.67 29.34
CA TYR A 97 -31.00 65.88 29.26
C TYR A 97 -30.96 64.93 28.07
N TRP A 98 -31.86 63.96 28.08
CA TRP A 98 -32.03 63.04 26.97
C TRP A 98 -33.49 62.97 26.51
N LEU A 99 -33.66 62.60 25.25
CA LEU A 99 -34.94 62.27 24.65
C LEU A 99 -34.86 60.84 24.11
N ALA A 100 -35.92 60.07 24.29
CA ALA A 100 -36.03 58.76 23.66
C ALA A 100 -36.40 58.93 22.19
N ASP A 101 -35.64 58.32 21.29
CA ASP A 101 -35.86 58.34 19.84
C ASP A 101 -35.86 56.91 19.27
N GLN A 102 -36.78 56.09 19.77
CA GLN A 102 -36.93 54.68 19.36
C GLN A 102 -37.24 54.47 17.87
N SER A 103 -37.53 55.55 17.13
CA SER A 103 -37.88 55.50 15.70
C SER A 103 -36.85 56.17 14.80
N GLY A 104 -35.77 56.74 15.37
CA GLY A 104 -34.76 57.52 14.65
C GLY A 104 -35.27 58.83 14.03
N ARG A 105 -36.55 59.18 14.20
CA ARG A 105 -37.19 60.33 13.55
C ARG A 105 -36.71 61.66 14.11
N ILE A 106 -36.34 61.71 15.39
CA ILE A 106 -35.83 62.94 16.02
C ILE A 106 -34.40 63.20 15.55
N GLY A 107 -33.57 62.16 15.48
CA GLY A 107 -32.22 62.22 14.91
C GLY A 107 -32.23 62.61 13.44
N GLU A 108 -33.13 62.02 12.63
CA GLU A 108 -33.33 62.43 11.24
C GLU A 108 -33.81 63.88 11.11
N MET A 109 -34.74 64.34 11.97
CA MET A 109 -35.19 65.74 11.98
C MET A 109 -34.02 66.69 12.23
N ILE A 110 -33.17 66.40 13.23
CA ILE A 110 -31.98 67.20 13.55
C ILE A 110 -31.01 67.17 12.36
N LEU A 111 -30.69 66.00 11.80
CA LEU A 111 -29.77 65.88 10.66
C LEU A 111 -30.30 66.58 9.41
N ARG A 112 -31.62 66.55 9.17
CA ARG A 112 -32.25 67.22 8.03
C ARG A 112 -32.16 68.74 8.15
N ASP A 113 -32.40 69.30 9.33
CA ASP A 113 -32.26 70.73 9.57
C ASP A 113 -30.78 71.18 9.45
N TYR A 114 -29.82 70.33 9.83
CA TYR A 114 -28.39 70.56 9.55
C TYR A 114 -28.05 70.56 8.06
N GLY A 115 -28.66 69.64 7.29
CA GLY A 115 -28.50 69.58 5.83
C GLY A 115 -29.03 70.80 5.08
N SER A 116 -29.84 71.64 5.73
CA SER A 116 -30.44 72.84 5.13
C SER A 116 -29.61 74.14 5.26
N GLY A 117 -28.42 74.08 5.86
CA GLY A 117 -27.41 75.15 5.82
C GLY A 117 -27.39 76.13 7.01
N ALA A 118 -28.10 75.86 8.10
CA ALA A 118 -28.01 76.63 9.35
C ALA A 118 -27.33 75.80 10.46
N MET A 119 -26.00 75.91 10.62
CA MET A 119 -25.29 75.27 11.74
C MET A 119 -25.58 76.03 13.05
N LEU A 120 -26.44 75.49 13.90
CA LEU A 120 -26.80 76.10 15.20
C LEU A 120 -25.95 75.55 16.37
N PHE A 121 -25.40 74.33 16.29
CA PHE A 121 -24.52 73.70 17.29
C PHE A 121 -23.67 72.55 16.66
N PRO A 122 -22.79 71.83 17.39
CA PRO A 122 -22.18 70.60 16.92
C PRO A 122 -23.00 69.35 17.29
N VAL A 123 -23.14 68.41 16.34
CA VAL A 123 -23.82 67.11 16.51
C VAL A 123 -22.84 65.97 16.26
N SER A 124 -22.85 64.96 17.12
CA SER A 124 -21.99 63.77 16.98
C SER A 124 -22.79 62.46 17.04
N LEU A 125 -22.31 61.43 16.33
CA LEU A 125 -22.93 60.10 16.32
C LEU A 125 -22.30 59.23 17.41
N PHE A 126 -23.12 58.61 18.24
CA PHE A 126 -22.74 57.75 19.36
C PHE A 126 -23.43 56.40 19.23
N ASP A 127 -22.63 55.34 19.04
CA ASP A 127 -23.13 53.99 18.91
C ASP A 127 -23.25 53.32 20.29
N THR A 128 -24.46 52.87 20.62
CA THR A 128 -24.85 52.27 21.91
C THR A 128 -24.66 50.75 21.91
N ASP A 129 -23.48 50.28 21.51
CA ASP A 129 -23.11 48.88 21.73
C ASP A 129 -22.71 48.68 23.20
N GLY A 130 -23.72 48.40 24.03
CA GLY A 130 -23.56 47.92 25.39
C GLY A 130 -22.80 46.59 25.44
N GLU A 131 -21.86 46.51 26.39
CA GLU A 131 -21.01 45.35 26.73
C GLU A 131 -19.94 44.95 25.70
N ALA A 132 -18.68 45.29 25.96
CA ALA A 132 -17.54 44.75 25.21
C ALA A 132 -17.36 43.25 25.58
N PRO A 133 -17.55 42.31 24.64
CA PRO A 133 -17.52 40.88 24.95
C PRO A 133 -16.07 40.37 25.19
N TRP A 134 -15.94 39.42 26.13
CA TRP A 134 -14.69 38.82 26.66
C TRP A 134 -13.68 38.35 25.59
N TYR A 135 -14.11 38.09 24.35
CA TYR A 135 -13.21 37.72 23.25
C TYR A 135 -12.34 38.87 22.74
N ARG A 136 -12.67 40.13 23.06
CA ARG A 136 -11.89 41.31 22.66
C ARG A 136 -10.57 41.39 23.46
N GLU A 137 -10.57 40.95 24.73
CA GLU A 137 -9.36 40.76 25.56
C GLU A 137 -8.44 39.65 25.00
N LEU A 138 -9.04 38.53 24.56
CA LEU A 138 -8.32 37.39 23.98
C LEU A 138 -7.71 37.68 22.61
N ARG A 139 -8.22 38.69 21.90
CA ARG A 139 -7.68 39.12 20.60
C ARG A 139 -6.24 39.66 20.68
N GLY A 140 -5.82 40.16 21.84
CA GLY A 140 -4.43 40.58 22.08
C GLY A 140 -3.46 39.41 22.32
N GLN A 141 -3.97 38.27 22.78
CA GLN A 141 -3.17 37.14 23.26
C GLN A 141 -3.13 35.93 22.31
N TRP A 142 -3.87 35.97 21.20
CA TRP A 142 -3.87 34.90 20.18
C TRP A 142 -2.48 34.48 19.65
N PRO A 143 -1.46 35.37 19.50
CA PRO A 143 -0.14 34.96 19.03
C PRO A 143 0.59 34.11 20.07
N LEU A 144 0.36 34.36 21.35
CA LEU A 144 0.97 33.65 22.48
C LEU A 144 0.41 32.22 22.59
N LEU A 145 -0.90 32.08 22.43
CA LEU A 145 -1.58 30.78 22.42
C LEU A 145 -1.11 29.91 21.25
N LEU A 146 -0.88 30.49 20.07
CA LEU A 146 -0.34 29.78 18.91
C LEU A 146 1.10 29.30 19.12
N ILE A 147 1.98 30.13 19.70
CA ILE A 147 3.36 29.73 20.01
C ILE A 147 3.38 28.60 21.05
N LEU A 148 2.51 28.66 22.06
CA LEU A 148 2.38 27.61 23.07
C LEU A 148 1.89 26.28 22.45
N LEU A 149 0.85 26.33 21.61
CA LEU A 149 0.33 25.16 20.90
C LEU A 149 1.37 24.55 19.96
N LEU A 150 2.12 25.39 19.23
CA LEU A 150 3.20 24.93 18.36
C LEU A 150 4.33 24.27 19.15
N GLY A 151 4.69 24.84 20.30
CA GLY A 151 5.69 24.27 21.22
C GLY A 151 5.26 22.92 21.80
N ILE A 152 4.01 22.79 22.25
CA ILE A 152 3.43 21.52 22.73
C ILE A 152 3.40 20.50 21.60
N GLY A 153 2.99 20.90 20.39
CA GLY A 153 2.98 20.03 19.20
C GLY A 153 4.37 19.49 18.86
N LEU A 154 5.41 20.34 18.92
CA LEU A 154 6.80 19.96 18.69
C LEU A 154 7.33 18.96 19.75
N VAL A 155 6.96 19.17 21.02
CA VAL A 155 7.33 18.27 22.12
C VAL A 155 6.64 16.91 21.96
N VAL A 156 5.34 16.89 21.66
CA VAL A 156 4.58 15.66 21.39
C VAL A 156 5.12 14.92 20.18
N TRP A 157 5.48 15.63 19.10
CA TRP A 157 6.10 15.05 17.90
C TRP A 157 7.44 14.38 18.21
N LYS A 158 8.28 15.00 19.04
CA LYS A 158 9.58 14.46 19.45
C LYS A 158 9.48 13.31 20.44
N LEU A 159 8.38 13.22 21.20
CA LEU A 159 8.14 12.19 22.21
C LEU A 159 7.42 10.95 21.68
N ARG A 160 7.00 10.91 20.40
CA ARG A 160 6.42 9.68 19.83
C ARG A 160 7.44 8.54 19.94
N PRO A 161 7.10 7.43 20.63
CA PRO A 161 8.03 6.34 20.86
C PRO A 161 8.50 5.77 19.52
N GLN A 162 9.81 5.80 19.29
CA GLN A 162 10.42 5.15 18.14
C GLN A 162 10.48 3.64 18.40
N GLN A 163 9.87 2.88 17.49
CA GLN A 163 10.11 1.48 17.17
C GLN A 163 10.01 0.48 18.34
N ALA A 164 9.09 -0.48 18.21
CA ALA A 164 8.88 -1.54 19.19
C ALA A 164 10.11 -2.47 19.25
N LEU A 165 11.05 -2.16 20.14
CA LEU A 165 12.18 -3.02 20.44
C LEU A 165 11.66 -4.24 21.22
N LYS A 166 11.64 -5.41 20.58
CA LYS A 166 11.23 -6.65 21.25
C LYS A 166 12.47 -7.37 21.77
N HIS A 167 12.51 -7.59 23.09
CA HIS A 167 13.47 -8.49 23.71
C HIS A 167 12.86 -9.89 23.67
N ASN A 168 13.46 -10.80 22.89
CA ASN A 168 12.98 -12.16 22.59
C ASN A 168 11.74 -12.21 21.67
N THR A 169 11.90 -12.82 20.50
CA THR A 169 10.83 -13.00 19.51
C THR A 169 9.89 -14.15 19.85
N GLY A 170 10.29 -15.06 20.74
CA GLY A 170 9.50 -16.24 21.13
C GLY A 170 9.39 -17.32 20.04
N VAL A 171 10.13 -17.18 18.93
CA VAL A 171 10.13 -18.10 17.79
C VAL A 171 11.57 -18.56 17.56
N ARG A 172 11.77 -19.86 17.31
CA ARG A 172 13.06 -20.48 16.98
C ARG A 172 13.00 -21.19 15.63
N PHE A 173 14.14 -21.68 15.13
CA PHE A 173 14.16 -22.41 13.85
C PHE A 173 13.32 -23.69 13.84
N ALA A 174 13.07 -24.28 15.01
CA ALA A 174 12.17 -25.44 15.15
C ALA A 174 10.69 -25.09 14.87
N ASP A 175 10.29 -23.85 15.10
CA ASP A 175 8.89 -23.40 14.93
C ASP A 175 8.57 -23.00 13.48
N VAL A 176 9.60 -22.74 12.68
CA VAL A 176 9.45 -22.45 11.24
C VAL A 176 9.46 -23.78 10.51
N ILE A 177 8.45 -24.09 9.70
CA ILE A 177 8.44 -25.32 8.89
C ILE A 177 8.95 -25.00 7.49
N GLY A 178 9.79 -25.89 6.96
CA GLY A 178 10.42 -25.75 5.65
C GLY A 178 11.62 -24.80 5.62
N ALA A 179 11.95 -24.29 4.43
CA ALA A 179 13.09 -23.40 4.16
C ALA A 179 14.44 -24.00 4.64
N SER A 180 14.61 -25.31 4.48
CA SER A 180 15.75 -26.09 4.98
C SER A 180 17.10 -25.51 4.54
N GLU A 181 17.22 -25.17 3.25
CA GLU A 181 18.43 -24.54 2.68
C GLU A 181 18.70 -23.16 3.30
N ALA A 182 17.66 -22.34 3.46
CA ALA A 182 17.80 -21.02 4.05
C ALA A 182 18.17 -21.08 5.54
N LYS A 183 17.63 -22.04 6.29
CA LYS A 183 18.01 -22.30 7.68
C LYS A 183 19.46 -22.72 7.80
N LEU A 184 19.93 -23.62 6.93
CA LEU A 184 21.33 -24.05 6.91
C LEU A 184 22.26 -22.85 6.65
N ALA A 185 21.96 -22.05 5.63
CA ALA A 185 22.75 -20.85 5.33
C ALA A 185 22.74 -19.82 6.47
N LEU A 186 21.63 -19.72 7.22
CA LEU A 186 21.53 -18.86 8.39
C LEU A 186 22.19 -19.46 9.65
N GLN A 187 22.40 -20.78 9.74
CA GLN A 187 23.10 -21.41 10.86
C GLN A 187 24.55 -20.92 10.98
N ASP A 188 25.23 -20.71 9.85
CA ASP A 188 26.58 -20.11 9.83
C ASP A 188 26.57 -18.73 10.49
N VAL A 189 25.55 -17.93 10.17
CA VAL A 189 25.34 -16.60 10.74
C VAL A 189 25.01 -16.66 12.23
N THR A 190 24.23 -17.67 12.67
CA THR A 190 23.93 -17.85 14.11
C THR A 190 25.15 -18.20 14.94
N THR A 191 26.02 -19.07 14.40
CA THR A 191 27.23 -19.51 15.07
C THR A 191 28.15 -18.32 15.31
N TYR A 192 28.25 -17.44 14.32
CA TYR A 192 28.99 -16.19 14.46
C TYR A 192 28.41 -15.27 15.55
N LEU A 193 27.10 -15.02 15.54
CA LEU A 193 26.48 -14.10 16.51
C LEU A 193 26.55 -14.61 17.96
N ARG A 194 26.63 -15.93 18.14
CA ARG A 194 26.80 -16.56 19.47
C ARG A 194 28.24 -16.53 19.97
N ASP A 195 29.22 -16.77 19.09
CA ASP A 195 30.66 -16.74 19.45
C ASP A 195 31.49 -15.94 18.42
N PRO A 196 31.44 -14.59 18.47
CA PRO A 196 32.23 -13.76 17.55
C PRO A 196 33.74 -13.92 17.73
N ALA A 197 34.19 -14.31 18.93
CA ALA A 197 35.61 -14.40 19.28
C ALA A 197 36.29 -15.57 18.55
N ALA A 198 35.64 -16.72 18.46
CA ALA A 198 36.16 -17.87 17.72
C ALA A 198 36.46 -17.51 16.24
N PHE A 199 35.55 -16.80 15.57
CA PHE A 199 35.76 -16.38 14.18
C PHE A 199 36.83 -15.29 14.04
N ALA A 200 36.90 -14.36 15.00
CA ALA A 200 37.92 -13.31 15.01
C ALA A 200 39.34 -13.90 15.12
N THR A 201 39.54 -14.97 15.89
CA THR A 201 40.86 -15.64 15.98
C THR A 201 41.32 -16.26 14.65
N LEU A 202 40.37 -16.68 13.82
CA LEU A 202 40.63 -17.23 12.48
C LEU A 202 40.71 -16.14 11.39
N GLY A 203 40.49 -14.86 11.75
CA GLY A 203 40.46 -13.74 10.81
C GLY A 203 39.19 -13.68 9.94
N ALA A 204 38.18 -14.49 10.25
CA ALA A 204 36.90 -14.47 9.53
C ALA A 204 36.10 -13.23 9.95
N ARG A 205 35.58 -12.50 8.95
CA ARG A 205 34.69 -11.35 9.18
C ARG A 205 33.25 -11.79 9.01
N PRO A 206 32.32 -11.34 9.86
CA PRO A 206 30.92 -11.65 9.69
C PRO A 206 30.32 -10.98 8.47
N PRO A 207 29.24 -11.57 7.93
CA PRO A 207 28.38 -10.86 7.02
C PRO A 207 27.77 -9.66 7.73
N LYS A 208 27.81 -8.50 7.06
CA LYS A 208 27.16 -7.29 7.57
C LYS A 208 25.67 -7.31 7.24
N GLY A 209 25.31 -7.95 6.14
CA GLY A 209 23.95 -7.98 5.64
C GLY A 209 23.57 -9.28 4.96
N VAL A 210 22.36 -9.75 5.24
CA VAL A 210 21.76 -10.92 4.58
C VAL A 210 20.47 -10.48 3.89
N LEU A 211 20.37 -10.74 2.59
CA LEU A 211 19.16 -10.52 1.81
C LEU A 211 18.40 -11.84 1.67
N LEU A 212 17.16 -11.87 2.13
CA LEU A 212 16.21 -12.96 1.94
C LEU A 212 15.35 -12.66 0.70
N THR A 213 15.47 -13.49 -0.32
CA THR A 213 14.72 -13.36 -1.58
C THR A 213 13.68 -14.46 -1.71
N GLY A 214 12.56 -14.20 -2.36
CA GLY A 214 11.55 -15.23 -2.64
C GLY A 214 10.14 -14.67 -2.66
N GLU A 215 9.17 -15.51 -3.00
CA GLU A 215 7.77 -15.09 -3.14
C GLU A 215 7.14 -14.55 -1.85
N PRO A 216 6.12 -13.69 -1.94
CA PRO A 216 5.38 -13.25 -0.76
C PRO A 216 4.75 -14.45 -0.04
N GLY A 217 4.78 -14.45 1.29
CA GLY A 217 4.16 -15.53 2.07
C GLY A 217 5.01 -16.79 2.27
N THR A 218 6.26 -16.84 1.80
CA THR A 218 7.22 -17.95 2.07
C THR A 218 7.78 -17.97 3.50
N GLY A 219 7.42 -16.99 4.33
CA GLY A 219 7.82 -16.95 5.74
C GLY A 219 9.14 -16.22 6.02
N LYS A 220 9.62 -15.37 5.11
CA LYS A 220 10.84 -14.54 5.29
C LYS A 220 10.88 -13.79 6.64
N THR A 221 9.79 -13.12 7.00
CA THR A 221 9.65 -12.40 8.28
C THR A 221 9.66 -13.34 9.49
N GLN A 222 9.08 -14.54 9.37
CA GLN A 222 9.12 -15.55 10.45
C GLN A 222 10.53 -16.14 10.61
N LEU A 223 11.23 -16.40 9.50
CA LEU A 223 12.60 -16.88 9.49
C LEU A 223 13.56 -15.87 10.15
N ALA A 224 13.39 -14.56 9.88
CA ALA A 224 14.16 -13.51 10.53
C ALA A 224 13.90 -13.43 12.05
N LYS A 225 12.65 -13.62 12.48
CA LYS A 225 12.30 -13.69 13.91
C LYS A 225 12.90 -14.93 14.58
N ALA A 226 12.89 -16.07 13.89
CA ALA A 226 13.48 -17.32 14.35
C ALA A 226 15.00 -17.19 14.51
N LEU A 227 15.67 -16.52 13.56
CA LEU A 227 17.09 -16.21 13.64
C LEU A 227 17.44 -15.40 14.89
N ALA A 228 16.67 -14.35 15.19
CA ALA A 228 16.89 -13.56 16.40
C ALA A 228 16.66 -14.37 17.69
N GLY A 229 15.65 -15.24 17.72
CA GLY A 229 15.39 -16.13 18.83
C GLY A 229 16.48 -17.19 19.03
N GLU A 230 17.06 -17.70 17.94
CA GLU A 230 18.19 -18.62 17.98
C GLU A 230 19.46 -17.93 18.51
N CYS A 231 19.75 -16.71 18.04
CA CYS A 231 20.92 -15.95 18.50
C CYS A 231 20.75 -15.36 19.91
N GLY A 232 19.54 -15.28 20.44
CA GLY A 232 19.25 -14.53 21.67
C GLY A 232 19.50 -13.01 21.51
N ALA A 233 19.43 -12.50 20.28
CA ALA A 233 19.71 -11.10 19.95
C ALA A 233 18.45 -10.22 20.02
N HIS A 234 18.64 -8.91 20.21
CA HIS A 234 17.55 -7.95 20.09
C HIS A 234 17.00 -7.94 18.65
N PHE A 235 15.69 -7.79 18.48
CA PHE A 235 15.06 -7.76 17.15
C PHE A 235 14.39 -6.42 16.91
N ILE A 236 14.83 -5.70 15.87
CA ILE A 236 14.22 -4.47 15.39
C ILE A 236 13.62 -4.75 14.02
N GLN A 237 12.31 -4.61 13.88
CA GLN A 237 11.59 -4.76 12.61
C GLN A 237 11.18 -3.38 12.07
N VAL A 238 11.47 -3.13 10.81
CA VAL A 238 11.04 -1.96 10.04
C VAL A 238 10.61 -2.38 8.64
N THR A 239 9.73 -1.62 8.01
CA THR A 239 9.36 -1.83 6.60
C THR A 239 10.07 -0.79 5.73
N GLY A 240 10.47 -1.14 4.49
CA GLY A 240 11.13 -0.21 3.58
C GLY A 240 10.28 1.03 3.29
N SER A 241 8.97 0.86 3.15
CA SER A 241 8.04 1.98 3.00
C SER A 241 8.05 2.97 4.18
N ASP A 242 8.48 2.57 5.39
CA ASP A 242 8.57 3.47 6.54
C ASP A 242 9.60 4.59 6.35
N PHE A 243 10.56 4.43 5.43
CA PHE A 243 11.57 5.47 5.17
C PHE A 243 11.11 6.50 4.16
N SER A 244 10.12 6.19 3.31
CA SER A 244 9.52 7.18 2.43
C SER A 244 8.59 8.10 3.24
N SER A 245 8.57 9.39 2.88
CA SER A 245 7.83 10.42 3.61
C SER A 245 7.60 11.60 2.67
N MET A 246 6.44 12.27 2.80
CA MET A 246 6.16 13.52 2.06
C MET A 246 7.10 14.66 2.48
N TYR A 247 7.73 14.55 3.64
CA TYR A 247 8.63 15.56 4.18
C TYR A 247 10.09 15.24 3.91
N PHE A 248 10.71 16.17 3.18
CA PHE A 248 12.11 16.08 2.76
C PHE A 248 13.06 15.83 3.94
N GLY A 249 13.85 14.75 3.85
CA GLY A 249 14.93 14.47 4.79
C GLY A 249 14.51 13.75 6.08
N VAL A 250 13.21 13.50 6.27
CA VAL A 250 12.71 12.66 7.38
C VAL A 250 13.21 11.23 7.23
N GLY A 251 13.26 10.69 6.01
CA GLY A 251 13.78 9.34 5.72
C GLY A 251 15.24 9.17 6.17
N ILE A 252 16.09 10.15 5.85
CA ILE A 252 17.52 10.18 6.25
C ILE A 252 17.66 10.13 7.77
N HIS A 253 16.86 10.91 8.51
CA HIS A 253 16.90 10.90 9.97
C HIS A 253 16.41 9.56 10.55
N LYS A 254 15.39 8.93 9.95
CA LYS A 254 14.91 7.60 10.34
C LYS A 254 16.00 6.54 10.18
N VAL A 255 16.71 6.52 9.04
CA VAL A 255 17.85 5.62 8.80
C VAL A 255 18.93 5.81 9.88
N LYS A 256 19.37 7.05 10.13
CA LYS A 256 20.37 7.33 11.19
C LYS A 256 19.90 6.90 12.57
N SER A 257 18.62 7.12 12.90
CA SER A 257 18.08 6.75 14.20
C SER A 257 17.96 5.23 14.37
N LEU A 258 17.61 4.51 13.31
CA LEU A 258 17.55 3.04 13.29
C LEU A 258 18.92 2.45 13.65
N PHE A 259 19.95 2.80 12.88
CA PHE A 259 21.31 2.27 13.10
C PHE A 259 21.88 2.70 14.46
N ARG A 260 21.60 3.92 14.91
CA ARG A 260 21.97 4.37 16.26
C ARG A 260 21.29 3.54 17.36
N THR A 261 20.06 3.11 17.15
CA THR A 261 19.32 2.28 18.11
C THR A 261 19.84 0.85 18.10
N ALA A 262 20.05 0.27 16.91
CA ALA A 262 20.65 -1.04 16.74
C ALA A 262 22.02 -1.15 17.46
N ARG A 263 22.89 -0.15 17.29
CA ARG A 263 24.20 -0.08 17.97
C ARG A 263 24.11 -0.03 19.49
N LYS A 264 23.06 0.58 20.06
CA LYS A 264 22.90 0.64 21.53
C LYS A 264 22.43 -0.68 22.13
N HIS A 265 21.81 -1.53 21.32
CA HIS A 265 21.22 -2.79 21.73
C HIS A 265 21.96 -3.99 21.13
N ALA A 266 23.24 -3.83 20.76
CA ALA A 266 24.06 -4.95 20.30
C ALA A 266 24.22 -6.00 21.43
N PRO A 267 24.10 -7.32 21.15
CA PRO A 267 23.86 -7.93 19.84
C PRO A 267 22.41 -7.73 19.34
N CYS A 268 22.28 -7.23 18.10
CA CYS A 268 20.99 -6.82 17.53
C CYS A 268 20.87 -7.25 16.06
N ILE A 269 19.68 -7.71 15.70
CA ILE A 269 19.27 -7.98 14.33
C ILE A 269 18.28 -6.90 13.89
N VAL A 270 18.62 -6.19 12.81
CA VAL A 270 17.76 -5.22 12.14
C VAL A 270 17.13 -5.89 10.94
N PHE A 271 15.83 -6.14 10.97
CA PHE A 271 15.07 -6.72 9.86
C PHE A 271 14.30 -5.63 9.11
N ILE A 272 14.56 -5.52 7.81
CA ILE A 272 13.91 -4.60 6.87
C ILE A 272 13.05 -5.42 5.92
N ASP A 273 11.73 -5.40 6.11
CA ASP A 273 10.79 -6.00 5.16
C ASP A 273 10.57 -5.06 3.97
N GLU A 274 10.27 -5.60 2.79
CA GLU A 274 10.03 -4.81 1.56
C GLU A 274 11.15 -3.78 1.29
N ILE A 275 12.41 -4.23 1.30
CA ILE A 275 13.55 -3.33 1.06
C ILE A 275 13.50 -2.67 -0.32
N ASP A 276 12.79 -3.24 -1.28
CA ASP A 276 12.49 -2.66 -2.59
C ASP A 276 11.77 -1.30 -2.49
N GLY A 277 11.02 -1.04 -1.42
CA GLY A 277 10.41 0.26 -1.14
C GLY A 277 11.42 1.41 -0.94
N ILE A 278 12.66 1.09 -0.54
CA ILE A 278 13.79 2.04 -0.53
C ILE A 278 14.84 1.72 -1.59
N GLY A 279 14.87 0.50 -2.09
CA GLY A 279 15.98 -0.05 -2.88
C GLY A 279 15.90 0.25 -4.37
N ARG A 280 14.76 0.73 -4.88
CA ARG A 280 14.63 1.10 -6.29
C ARG A 280 15.25 2.47 -6.54
N ARG A 281 16.32 2.51 -7.33
CA ARG A 281 16.85 3.76 -7.89
C ARG A 281 15.90 4.22 -8.99
N GLY A 282 15.21 5.34 -8.78
CA GLY A 282 14.40 5.97 -9.83
C GLY A 282 15.28 6.67 -10.86
N GLU A 283 14.84 6.70 -12.12
CA GLU A 283 15.44 7.52 -13.16
C GLU A 283 15.39 8.99 -12.74
N GLN A 284 16.46 9.75 -13.01
CA GLN A 284 16.68 11.10 -12.46
C GLN A 284 15.67 12.17 -12.94
N SER A 285 14.58 11.78 -13.58
CA SER A 285 13.55 12.64 -14.17
C SER A 285 12.60 13.26 -13.14
N ARG A 286 12.38 12.61 -11.97
CA ARG A 286 11.38 13.07 -10.97
C ARG A 286 11.97 13.46 -9.61
N SER A 287 11.44 14.54 -9.02
CA SER A 287 11.86 15.08 -7.71
C SER A 287 11.70 14.08 -6.54
N SER A 288 10.71 13.17 -6.62
CA SER A 288 10.50 12.06 -5.68
C SER A 288 11.69 11.09 -5.65
N ASP A 289 12.29 10.85 -6.80
CA ASP A 289 13.32 9.84 -6.99
C ASP A 289 14.66 10.34 -6.46
N ALA A 290 14.86 11.66 -6.47
CA ALA A 290 16.00 12.29 -5.83
C ALA A 290 16.00 12.12 -4.30
N GLU A 291 14.84 12.08 -3.63
CA GLU A 291 14.77 11.80 -2.19
C GLU A 291 15.07 10.34 -1.89
N ALA A 292 14.47 9.40 -2.63
CA ALA A 292 14.76 7.97 -2.52
C ALA A 292 16.26 7.69 -2.66
N ASN A 293 16.91 8.26 -3.68
CA ASN A 293 18.35 8.13 -3.91
C ASN A 293 19.20 8.68 -2.74
N ARG A 294 18.78 9.77 -2.10
CA ARG A 294 19.46 10.30 -0.90
C ARG A 294 19.31 9.37 0.30
N ILE A 295 18.13 8.76 0.48
CA ILE A 295 17.88 7.79 1.54
C ILE A 295 18.73 6.53 1.32
N ILE A 296 18.79 5.99 0.09
CA ILE A 296 19.67 4.87 -0.28
C ILE A 296 21.12 5.20 0.08
N ASN A 297 21.65 6.32 -0.41
CA ASN A 297 23.04 6.71 -0.15
C ASN A 297 23.33 6.83 1.36
N GLN A 298 22.38 7.35 2.14
CA GLN A 298 22.53 7.41 3.60
C GLN A 298 22.52 6.01 4.23
N PHE A 299 21.67 5.10 3.75
CA PHE A 299 21.62 3.71 4.21
C PHE A 299 22.95 3.00 3.92
N LEU A 300 23.47 3.13 2.70
CA LEU A 300 24.78 2.63 2.30
C LEU A 300 25.90 3.17 3.19
N THR A 301 25.87 4.48 3.49
CA THR A 301 26.86 5.12 4.37
C THR A 301 26.81 4.55 5.79
N GLU A 302 25.62 4.25 6.33
CA GLU A 302 25.50 3.62 7.64
C GLU A 302 25.97 2.15 7.62
N MET A 303 25.70 1.39 6.56
CA MET A 303 26.19 0.00 6.39
C MET A 303 27.72 -0.08 6.30
N ASP A 304 28.33 0.82 5.52
CA ASP A 304 29.77 0.89 5.37
C ASP A 304 30.44 1.39 6.67
N GLY A 305 29.74 2.24 7.42
CA GLY A 305 30.25 2.98 8.58
C GLY A 305 30.40 2.18 9.90
N PHE A 306 29.81 1.00 10.05
CA PHE A 306 30.04 0.18 11.25
C PHE A 306 31.10 -0.90 11.02
N ALA A 307 31.95 -1.10 12.03
CA ALA A 307 32.93 -2.16 12.06
C ALA A 307 32.23 -3.52 12.16
N ALA A 308 32.82 -4.53 11.53
CA ALA A 308 32.22 -5.87 11.42
C ALA A 308 32.00 -6.53 12.80
N ASP A 309 32.73 -6.08 13.82
CA ASP A 309 32.64 -6.52 15.22
C ASP A 309 31.54 -5.82 16.05
N SER A 310 30.76 -4.91 15.46
CA SER A 310 29.75 -4.12 16.18
C SER A 310 28.56 -4.93 16.73
N GLY A 311 28.47 -6.23 16.43
CA GLY A 311 27.40 -7.12 16.89
C GLY A 311 26.03 -6.79 16.30
N VAL A 312 25.99 -6.02 15.20
CA VAL A 312 24.76 -5.67 14.49
C VAL A 312 24.73 -6.39 13.15
N LEU A 313 23.65 -7.12 12.89
CA LEU A 313 23.38 -7.79 11.62
C LEU A 313 22.14 -7.17 10.96
N VAL A 314 22.26 -6.81 9.69
CA VAL A 314 21.13 -6.29 8.90
C VAL A 314 20.54 -7.44 8.07
N LEU A 315 19.28 -7.80 8.31
CA LEU A 315 18.52 -8.65 7.40
C LEU A 315 17.56 -7.81 6.58
N ALA A 316 17.44 -8.12 5.30
CA ALA A 316 16.44 -7.53 4.43
C ALA A 316 15.62 -8.62 3.73
N ALA A 317 14.36 -8.35 3.45
CA ALA A 317 13.52 -9.23 2.64
C ALA A 317 13.00 -8.49 1.41
N THR A 318 13.00 -9.15 0.26
CA THR A 318 12.42 -8.65 -0.98
C THR A 318 11.70 -9.76 -1.74
N ASN A 319 10.65 -9.40 -2.46
CA ASN A 319 10.03 -10.28 -3.46
C ASN A 319 10.64 -10.07 -4.85
N PHE A 320 11.28 -8.92 -5.07
CA PHE A 320 11.82 -8.47 -6.36
C PHE A 320 13.33 -8.20 -6.20
N PRO A 321 14.19 -9.22 -6.25
CA PRO A 321 15.63 -9.01 -6.11
C PRO A 321 16.22 -8.17 -7.25
N ASN A 322 15.65 -8.26 -8.46
CA ASN A 322 16.14 -7.59 -9.66
C ASN A 322 15.84 -6.08 -9.68
N SER A 323 14.90 -5.59 -8.87
CA SER A 323 14.54 -4.17 -8.81
C SER A 323 15.41 -3.36 -7.85
N LEU A 324 16.29 -4.01 -7.09
CA LEU A 324 17.16 -3.38 -6.11
C LEU A 324 18.37 -2.70 -6.77
N ASP A 325 18.81 -1.57 -6.20
CA ASP A 325 20.05 -0.89 -6.59
C ASP A 325 21.23 -1.88 -6.43
N PRO A 326 21.98 -2.19 -7.51
CA PRO A 326 23.13 -3.08 -7.46
C PRO A 326 24.17 -2.68 -6.41
N ALA A 327 24.22 -1.41 -6.01
CA ALA A 327 25.08 -0.93 -4.93
C ALA A 327 24.77 -1.60 -3.58
N LEU A 328 23.52 -2.00 -3.31
CA LEU A 328 23.14 -2.70 -2.07
C LEU A 328 23.70 -4.13 -2.02
N LEU A 329 23.86 -4.78 -3.17
CA LEU A 329 24.30 -6.17 -3.31
C LEU A 329 25.82 -6.34 -3.32
N ARG A 330 26.60 -5.26 -3.21
CA ARG A 330 28.06 -5.30 -3.20
C ARG A 330 28.62 -5.85 -1.89
N GLU A 331 29.82 -6.41 -1.94
CA GLU A 331 30.50 -6.99 -0.78
C GLU A 331 30.65 -5.96 0.35
N GLY A 332 30.38 -6.39 1.58
CA GLY A 332 30.35 -5.52 2.76
C GLY A 332 29.01 -4.83 3.01
N ARG A 333 27.99 -5.07 2.19
CA ARG A 333 26.61 -4.63 2.41
C ARG A 333 25.70 -5.84 2.56
N PHE A 334 24.90 -6.20 1.55
CA PHE A 334 24.20 -7.49 1.51
C PHE A 334 25.09 -8.52 0.82
N ASP A 335 26.08 -9.01 1.56
CA ASP A 335 27.08 -9.94 1.07
C ASP A 335 26.57 -11.40 0.97
N ARG A 336 25.42 -11.69 1.58
CA ARG A 336 24.73 -12.98 1.44
C ARG A 336 23.34 -12.79 0.87
N ASN A 337 23.06 -13.47 -0.24
CA ASN A 337 21.70 -13.62 -0.78
C ASN A 337 21.24 -15.05 -0.55
N ILE A 338 20.12 -15.21 0.16
CA ILE A 338 19.52 -16.50 0.51
C ILE A 338 18.12 -16.53 -0.07
N ALA A 339 17.89 -17.44 -1.02
CA ALA A 339 16.57 -17.69 -1.57
C ALA A 339 15.73 -18.53 -0.60
N VAL A 340 14.52 -18.07 -0.31
CA VAL A 340 13.50 -18.77 0.48
C VAL A 340 12.44 -19.27 -0.49
N GLY A 341 12.59 -20.54 -0.87
CA GLY A 341 11.70 -21.21 -1.82
C GLY A 341 10.35 -21.65 -1.23
N LEU A 342 9.51 -22.18 -2.11
CA LEU A 342 8.25 -22.82 -1.76
C LEU A 342 8.48 -24.14 -1.02
N PRO A 343 7.55 -24.54 -0.12
CA PRO A 343 7.67 -25.77 0.64
C PRO A 343 7.49 -27.02 -0.24
N GLY A 344 8.33 -28.03 0.00
CA GLY A 344 8.19 -29.35 -0.62
C GLY A 344 6.99 -30.14 -0.07
N LEU A 345 6.66 -31.29 -0.68
CA LEU A 345 5.49 -32.10 -0.29
C LEU A 345 5.44 -32.43 1.21
N ALA A 346 6.55 -32.94 1.78
CA ALA A 346 6.62 -33.28 3.19
C ALA A 346 6.48 -32.05 4.11
N GLU A 347 7.01 -30.90 3.68
CA GLU A 347 6.91 -29.65 4.43
C GLU A 347 5.47 -29.09 4.39
N ARG A 348 4.76 -29.23 3.26
CA ARG A 348 3.34 -28.87 3.13
C ARG A 348 2.45 -29.72 4.04
N GLU A 349 2.72 -31.02 4.14
CA GLU A 349 2.00 -31.90 5.06
C GLU A 349 2.21 -31.47 6.52
N GLN A 350 3.44 -31.15 6.91
CA GLN A 350 3.76 -30.62 8.24
C GLN A 350 3.07 -29.27 8.51
N LEU A 351 3.01 -28.39 7.51
CA LEU A 351 2.30 -27.11 7.60
C LEU A 351 0.79 -27.34 7.82
N PHE A 352 0.16 -28.25 7.07
CA PHE A 352 -1.26 -28.58 7.29
C PHE A 352 -1.49 -29.13 8.69
N ARG A 353 -0.63 -30.03 9.19
CA ARG A 353 -0.72 -30.54 10.58
C ARG A 353 -0.58 -29.40 11.60
N LEU A 354 0.37 -28.50 11.41
CA LEU A 354 0.59 -27.36 12.31
C LEU A 354 -0.64 -26.44 12.39
N TYR A 355 -1.21 -26.07 11.25
CA TYR A 355 -2.35 -25.16 11.21
C TYR A 355 -3.66 -25.87 11.59
N ALA A 356 -3.83 -27.14 11.24
CA ALA A 356 -4.97 -27.95 11.68
C ALA A 356 -5.00 -28.06 13.20
N GLY A 357 -3.84 -28.21 13.86
CA GLY A 357 -3.74 -28.20 15.32
C GLY A 357 -4.12 -26.88 16.00
N LYS A 358 -4.27 -25.78 15.24
CA LYS A 358 -4.75 -24.49 15.77
C LYS A 358 -6.28 -24.32 15.68
N VAL A 359 -6.97 -25.23 15.00
CA VAL A 359 -8.43 -25.23 14.83
C VAL A 359 -9.03 -26.52 15.39
N LYS A 360 -10.35 -26.54 15.59
CA LYS A 360 -11.07 -27.78 15.94
C LYS A 360 -11.28 -28.59 14.67
N ALA A 361 -10.27 -29.36 14.29
CA ALA A 361 -10.29 -30.21 13.11
C ALA A 361 -10.74 -31.63 13.47
N ALA A 362 -11.38 -32.33 12.54
CA ALA A 362 -11.71 -33.75 12.69
C ALA A 362 -10.43 -34.60 12.70
N ASP A 363 -10.43 -35.70 13.44
CA ASP A 363 -9.26 -36.58 13.60
C ASP A 363 -8.89 -37.35 12.32
N ASP A 364 -9.80 -37.42 11.34
CA ASP A 364 -9.67 -38.18 10.09
C ASP A 364 -9.16 -37.35 8.89
N LEU A 365 -8.61 -36.15 9.14
CA LEU A 365 -8.06 -35.30 8.08
C LEU A 365 -6.83 -35.91 7.40
N ASP A 366 -6.96 -36.25 6.13
CA ASP A 366 -5.83 -36.68 5.28
C ASP A 366 -4.97 -35.47 4.86
N HIS A 367 -4.02 -35.11 5.71
CA HIS A 367 -3.04 -34.07 5.43
C HIS A 367 -2.14 -34.37 4.21
N ALA A 368 -1.90 -35.65 3.91
CA ALA A 368 -1.08 -36.04 2.76
C ALA A 368 -1.83 -35.77 1.45
N GLN A 369 -3.14 -36.01 1.41
CA GLN A 369 -3.98 -35.62 0.28
C GLN A 369 -4.01 -34.10 0.09
N LEU A 370 -4.21 -33.33 1.16
CA LEU A 370 -4.17 -31.87 1.09
C LEU A 370 -2.81 -31.35 0.59
N ALA A 371 -1.70 -31.96 1.03
CA ALA A 371 -0.34 -31.60 0.61
C ALA A 371 -0.05 -31.90 -0.88
N ARG A 372 -0.61 -32.99 -1.42
CA ARG A 372 -0.54 -33.30 -2.87
C ARG A 372 -1.32 -32.28 -3.70
N ASN A 373 -2.47 -31.84 -3.19
CA ASN A 373 -3.34 -30.91 -3.90
C ASN A 373 -2.95 -29.43 -3.69
N SER A 374 -1.96 -29.14 -2.85
CA SER A 374 -1.45 -27.78 -2.56
C SER A 374 -0.10 -27.47 -3.21
N VAL A 375 0.26 -28.18 -4.28
CA VAL A 375 1.42 -27.89 -5.12
C VAL A 375 1.44 -26.40 -5.52
N GLY A 376 2.61 -25.79 -5.38
CA GLY A 376 2.86 -24.37 -5.70
C GLY A 376 2.36 -23.37 -4.65
N LEU A 377 1.72 -23.82 -3.56
CA LEU A 377 1.19 -22.90 -2.55
C LEU A 377 2.24 -22.50 -1.51
N THR A 378 2.18 -21.23 -1.10
CA THR A 378 3.03 -20.68 -0.04
C THR A 378 2.55 -21.15 1.34
N PRO A 379 3.43 -21.17 2.36
CA PRO A 379 3.03 -21.44 3.74
C PRO A 379 1.92 -20.52 4.25
N ALA A 380 1.91 -19.26 3.80
CA ALA A 380 0.83 -18.31 4.10
C ALA A 380 -0.50 -18.72 3.45
N ALA A 381 -0.49 -19.19 2.20
CA ALA A 381 -1.70 -19.72 1.54
C ALA A 381 -2.24 -20.97 2.24
N ILE A 382 -1.37 -21.88 2.71
CA ILE A 382 -1.79 -23.05 3.51
C ILE A 382 -2.44 -22.62 4.82
N ALA A 383 -1.86 -21.63 5.51
CA ALA A 383 -2.46 -21.06 6.72
C ALA A 383 -3.84 -20.47 6.45
N TYR A 384 -3.98 -19.76 5.32
CA TYR A 384 -5.24 -19.20 4.87
C TYR A 384 -6.28 -20.29 4.59
N ILE A 385 -5.91 -21.37 3.89
CA ILE A 385 -6.81 -22.49 3.58
C ILE A 385 -7.40 -23.11 4.86
N VAL A 386 -6.57 -23.40 5.85
CA VAL A 386 -7.05 -24.00 7.11
C VAL A 386 -7.97 -23.03 7.87
N ASN A 387 -7.61 -21.75 7.91
CA ASN A 387 -8.46 -20.73 8.52
C ASN A 387 -9.80 -20.56 7.79
N HIS A 388 -9.77 -20.58 6.45
CA HIS A 388 -10.97 -20.49 5.63
C HIS A 388 -11.85 -21.73 5.79
N ALA A 389 -11.28 -22.94 5.89
CA ALA A 389 -12.01 -24.16 6.21
C ALA A 389 -12.73 -24.07 7.57
N ALA A 390 -12.10 -23.44 8.57
CA ALA A 390 -12.73 -23.18 9.86
C ALA A 390 -13.88 -22.16 9.75
N LEU A 391 -13.74 -21.14 8.91
CA LEU A 391 -14.82 -20.18 8.64
C LEU A 391 -16.01 -20.85 7.94
N LEU A 392 -15.76 -21.73 6.96
CA LEU A 392 -16.79 -22.51 6.28
C LEU A 392 -17.56 -23.40 7.27
N ALA A 393 -16.83 -24.15 8.10
CA ALA A 393 -17.42 -24.98 9.14
C ALA A 393 -18.30 -24.16 10.11
N ALA A 394 -17.81 -22.99 10.53
CA ALA A 394 -18.55 -22.09 11.41
C ALA A 394 -19.82 -21.52 10.74
N ARG A 395 -19.74 -21.16 9.46
CA ARG A 395 -20.89 -20.67 8.66
C ARG A 395 -21.98 -21.72 8.54
N GLU A 396 -21.60 -22.97 8.36
CA GLU A 396 -22.51 -24.11 8.26
C GLU A 396 -22.93 -24.67 9.64
N ARG A 397 -22.44 -24.07 10.74
CA ARG A 397 -22.70 -24.47 12.13
C ARG A 397 -22.23 -25.90 12.45
N HIS A 398 -21.19 -26.37 11.79
CA HIS A 398 -20.50 -27.61 12.14
C HIS A 398 -19.63 -27.42 13.39
N ALA A 399 -19.50 -28.46 14.22
CA ALA A 399 -18.72 -28.42 15.45
C ALA A 399 -17.20 -28.51 15.20
N GLU A 400 -16.81 -29.11 14.08
CA GLU A 400 -15.43 -29.37 13.68
C GLU A 400 -15.21 -29.16 12.18
N VAL A 401 -13.94 -28.95 11.80
CA VAL A 401 -13.50 -28.80 10.42
C VAL A 401 -13.28 -30.18 9.82
N THR A 402 -14.11 -30.55 8.84
CA THR A 402 -14.03 -31.82 8.11
C THR A 402 -13.19 -31.67 6.85
N MET A 403 -12.84 -32.80 6.23
CA MET A 403 -12.09 -32.83 4.97
C MET A 403 -12.81 -32.04 3.85
N ARG A 404 -14.15 -32.07 3.83
CA ARG A 404 -14.96 -31.30 2.86
C ARG A 404 -14.63 -29.82 2.93
N HIS A 405 -14.64 -29.23 4.14
CA HIS A 405 -14.34 -27.81 4.32
C HIS A 405 -12.90 -27.46 3.89
N CYS A 406 -11.94 -28.36 4.11
CA CYS A 406 -10.55 -28.15 3.68
C CYS A 406 -10.41 -28.20 2.15
N VAL A 407 -11.09 -29.13 1.49
CA VAL A 407 -11.12 -29.20 0.01
C VAL A 407 -11.80 -27.96 -0.57
N ASP A 408 -12.95 -27.56 -0.03
CA ASP A 408 -13.67 -26.35 -0.48
C ASP A 408 -12.84 -25.06 -0.27
N ALA A 409 -12.10 -24.98 0.83
CA ALA A 409 -11.20 -23.87 1.09
C ALA A 409 -9.98 -23.87 0.15
N LEU A 410 -9.44 -25.04 -0.18
CA LEU A 410 -8.35 -25.18 -1.14
C LEU A 410 -8.80 -24.76 -2.55
N GLU A 411 -10.01 -25.15 -2.96
CA GLU A 411 -10.62 -24.72 -4.22
C GLU A 411 -10.83 -23.20 -4.25
N THR A 412 -11.40 -22.66 -3.18
CA THR A 412 -11.60 -21.21 -3.02
C THR A 412 -10.27 -20.46 -3.09
N CYS A 413 -9.20 -20.98 -2.50
CA CYS A 413 -7.88 -20.38 -2.55
C CYS A 413 -7.27 -20.40 -3.97
N ARG A 414 -7.56 -21.42 -4.79
CA ARG A 414 -7.01 -21.56 -6.15
C ARG A 414 -7.82 -20.80 -7.20
N ILE A 415 -9.14 -20.75 -7.06
CA ILE A 415 -10.06 -20.30 -8.12
C ILE A 415 -10.83 -19.04 -7.71
N GLY A 416 -10.94 -18.77 -6.40
CA GLY A 416 -11.74 -17.69 -5.85
C GLY A 416 -13.09 -18.16 -5.29
N GLU A 417 -13.72 -17.27 -4.51
CA GLU A 417 -15.03 -17.51 -3.91
C GLU A 417 -16.13 -17.55 -4.99
N GLN A 418 -17.21 -18.28 -4.72
CA GLN A 418 -18.41 -18.20 -5.56
C GLN A 418 -19.09 -16.85 -5.29
N PRO A 419 -19.27 -16.00 -6.32
CA PRO A 419 -19.95 -14.73 -6.13
C PRO A 419 -21.42 -14.97 -5.74
N THR A 420 -21.83 -14.45 -4.58
CA THR A 420 -23.23 -14.51 -4.13
C THR A 420 -24.05 -13.41 -4.80
N GLY A 421 -25.17 -13.78 -5.45
CA GLY A 421 -26.10 -12.81 -6.03
C GLY A 421 -25.83 -12.44 -7.50
N VAL A 422 -25.08 -13.27 -8.24
CA VAL A 422 -24.99 -13.12 -9.70
C VAL A 422 -26.34 -13.48 -10.31
N SER A 423 -26.83 -12.65 -11.23
CA SER A 423 -28.02 -12.97 -12.02
C SER A 423 -27.85 -14.34 -12.67
N PRO A 424 -28.88 -15.20 -12.64
CA PRO A 424 -28.79 -16.51 -13.28
C PRO A 424 -28.42 -16.33 -14.75
N LEU A 425 -27.39 -17.05 -15.18
CA LEU A 425 -26.92 -17.05 -16.57
C LEU A 425 -28.07 -17.50 -17.48
N SER A 426 -28.19 -16.89 -18.67
CA SER A 426 -29.12 -17.38 -19.68
C SER A 426 -28.71 -18.78 -20.15
N ASP A 427 -29.67 -19.58 -20.62
CA ASP A 427 -29.38 -20.94 -21.12
C ASP A 427 -28.34 -20.94 -22.26
N ALA A 428 -28.33 -19.88 -23.07
CA ALA A 428 -27.36 -19.70 -24.15
C ALA A 428 -25.95 -19.43 -23.60
N GLU A 429 -25.81 -18.57 -22.58
CA GLU A 429 -24.53 -18.33 -21.90
C GLU A 429 -24.04 -19.57 -21.17
N ARG A 430 -24.93 -20.27 -20.46
CA ARG A 430 -24.65 -21.53 -19.77
C ARG A 430 -24.12 -22.60 -20.75
N THR A 431 -24.76 -22.74 -21.91
CA THR A 431 -24.32 -23.66 -22.97
C THR A 431 -22.96 -23.26 -23.53
N ARG A 432 -22.73 -21.96 -23.73
CA ARG A 432 -21.44 -21.48 -24.22
C ARG A 432 -20.31 -21.75 -23.24
N ILE A 433 -20.53 -21.49 -21.94
CA ILE A 433 -19.56 -21.79 -20.87
C ILE A 433 -19.31 -23.30 -20.79
N ALA A 434 -20.35 -24.13 -20.86
CA ALA A 434 -20.20 -25.59 -20.86
C ALA A 434 -19.31 -26.10 -22.00
N VAL A 435 -19.53 -25.60 -23.23
CA VAL A 435 -18.71 -25.95 -24.40
C VAL A 435 -17.27 -25.46 -24.22
N HIS A 436 -17.10 -24.25 -23.68
CA HIS A 436 -15.79 -23.65 -23.44
C HIS A 436 -14.96 -24.47 -22.45
N GLU A 437 -15.52 -24.77 -21.27
CA GLU A 437 -14.86 -25.56 -20.23
C GLU A 437 -14.60 -27.01 -20.66
N ALA A 438 -15.55 -27.62 -21.38
CA ALA A 438 -15.33 -28.95 -21.95
C ALA A 438 -14.16 -28.98 -22.94
N GLY A 439 -13.94 -27.89 -23.68
CA GLY A 439 -12.79 -27.71 -24.57
C GLY A 439 -11.47 -27.80 -23.82
N HIS A 440 -11.30 -27.00 -22.76
CA HIS A 440 -10.10 -27.04 -21.92
C HIS A 440 -9.85 -28.42 -21.33
N ALA A 441 -10.88 -29.03 -20.74
CA ALA A 441 -10.77 -30.30 -20.05
C ALA A 441 -10.32 -31.45 -20.99
N ILE A 442 -10.89 -31.50 -22.19
CA ILE A 442 -10.59 -32.53 -23.18
C ILE A 442 -9.18 -32.40 -23.71
N VAL A 443 -8.76 -31.18 -24.05
CA VAL A 443 -7.40 -30.95 -24.56
C VAL A 443 -6.36 -31.18 -23.47
N ALA A 444 -6.64 -30.76 -22.22
CA ALA A 444 -5.77 -31.03 -21.08
C ALA A 444 -5.56 -32.54 -20.86
N ALA A 445 -6.64 -33.33 -20.91
CA ALA A 445 -6.59 -34.78 -20.77
C ALA A 445 -5.91 -35.47 -21.96
N ALA A 446 -6.14 -34.99 -23.19
CA ALA A 446 -5.58 -35.59 -24.41
C ALA A 446 -4.08 -35.34 -24.56
N LEU A 447 -3.57 -34.17 -24.16
CA LEU A 447 -2.16 -33.80 -24.29
C LEU A 447 -1.33 -34.06 -23.04
N GLY A 448 -1.96 -34.47 -21.93
CA GLY A 448 -1.26 -34.76 -20.67
C GLY A 448 -0.71 -33.49 -20.00
N CYS A 449 -1.40 -32.36 -20.11
CA CYS A 449 -0.97 -31.08 -19.50
C CYS A 449 -0.99 -31.09 -17.95
N GLY A 450 -1.53 -32.15 -17.35
CA GLY A 450 -1.71 -32.36 -15.92
C GLY A 450 -2.89 -33.30 -15.67
N ARG A 451 -3.20 -33.56 -14.40
CA ARG A 451 -4.39 -34.31 -14.02
C ARG A 451 -5.58 -33.37 -13.98
N VAL A 452 -6.60 -33.63 -14.81
CA VAL A 452 -7.90 -32.96 -14.69
C VAL A 452 -8.57 -33.49 -13.44
N GLU A 453 -8.85 -32.60 -12.49
CA GLU A 453 -9.53 -32.96 -11.23
C GLU A 453 -11.04 -32.76 -11.37
N LYS A 454 -11.45 -31.63 -11.95
CA LYS A 454 -12.85 -31.22 -12.02
C LYS A 454 -13.08 -30.17 -13.10
N VAL A 455 -14.28 -30.17 -13.67
CA VAL A 455 -14.76 -29.17 -14.62
C VAL A 455 -16.09 -28.64 -14.11
N THR A 456 -16.27 -27.32 -14.03
CA THR A 456 -17.52 -26.73 -13.55
C THR A 456 -17.91 -25.49 -14.36
N ILE A 457 -19.21 -25.33 -14.60
CA ILE A 457 -19.79 -24.14 -15.24
C ILE A 457 -20.31 -23.12 -14.21
N LEU A 458 -20.08 -23.39 -12.93
CA LEU A 458 -20.43 -22.46 -11.86
C LEU A 458 -19.37 -21.36 -11.77
N PRO A 459 -19.78 -20.08 -11.65
CA PRO A 459 -18.84 -18.97 -11.58
C PRO A 459 -17.98 -19.07 -10.32
N ARG A 460 -16.69 -18.79 -10.48
CA ARG A 460 -15.69 -18.80 -9.41
C ARG A 460 -14.76 -17.60 -9.57
N GLY A 461 -14.68 -16.76 -8.54
CA GLY A 461 -13.90 -15.54 -8.59
C GLY A 461 -14.33 -14.64 -9.76
N GLN A 462 -13.40 -14.40 -10.69
CA GLN A 462 -13.64 -13.63 -11.93
C GLN A 462 -14.01 -14.51 -13.14
N ALA A 463 -13.93 -15.83 -13.01
CA ALA A 463 -14.20 -16.78 -14.08
C ALA A 463 -15.67 -17.23 -14.07
N LEU A 464 -16.27 -17.38 -15.25
CA LEU A 464 -17.66 -17.81 -15.43
C LEU A 464 -17.81 -19.34 -15.36
N GLY A 465 -16.76 -20.08 -15.70
CA GLY A 465 -16.59 -21.52 -15.52
C GLY A 465 -15.09 -21.81 -15.30
N VAL A 466 -14.76 -22.98 -14.77
CA VAL A 466 -13.36 -23.38 -14.52
C VAL A 466 -13.10 -24.86 -14.72
N THR A 467 -11.98 -25.13 -15.38
CA THR A 467 -11.34 -26.44 -15.49
C THR A 467 -10.13 -26.52 -14.54
N LEU A 468 -10.24 -27.32 -13.48
CA LEU A 468 -9.17 -27.56 -12.51
C LEU A 468 -8.19 -28.62 -13.05
N VAL A 469 -6.97 -28.19 -13.39
CA VAL A 469 -5.86 -29.06 -13.78
C VAL A 469 -4.74 -28.95 -12.76
N THR A 470 -4.39 -30.05 -12.11
CA THR A 470 -3.27 -30.11 -11.15
C THR A 470 -2.03 -30.73 -11.82
N PRO A 471 -0.83 -30.14 -11.65
CA PRO A 471 0.41 -30.76 -12.12
C PRO A 471 0.65 -32.11 -11.43
N VAL A 472 1.17 -33.10 -12.17
CA VAL A 472 1.49 -34.44 -11.62
C VAL A 472 2.74 -34.38 -10.73
N GLU A 473 3.68 -33.50 -11.05
CA GLU A 473 4.97 -33.37 -10.36
C GLU A 473 5.37 -31.90 -10.19
N ASP A 474 6.10 -31.60 -9.10
CA ASP A 474 6.76 -30.32 -8.86
C ASP A 474 7.98 -30.19 -9.80
N LYS A 475 7.74 -29.94 -11.09
CA LYS A 475 8.81 -29.78 -12.10
C LYS A 475 9.39 -28.36 -12.08
N ARG A 476 10.73 -28.28 -12.12
CA ARG A 476 11.48 -27.01 -12.28
C ARG A 476 11.84 -26.70 -13.73
N LEU A 477 11.80 -27.72 -14.60
CA LEU A 477 12.17 -27.63 -16.00
C LEU A 477 10.95 -28.02 -16.84
N HIS A 478 10.65 -27.21 -17.85
CA HIS A 478 9.55 -27.45 -18.78
C HIS A 478 10.08 -27.76 -20.17
N LEU A 479 9.52 -28.79 -20.79
CA LEU A 479 9.85 -29.17 -22.15
C LEU A 479 9.10 -28.29 -23.16
N GLU A 480 9.67 -28.09 -24.35
CA GLU A 480 8.98 -27.38 -25.44
C GLU A 480 7.61 -28.00 -25.74
N SER A 481 7.52 -29.33 -25.78
CA SER A 481 6.27 -30.06 -25.99
C SER A 481 5.23 -29.79 -24.90
N GLU A 482 5.66 -29.63 -23.65
CA GLU A 482 4.77 -29.33 -22.52
C GLU A 482 4.23 -27.89 -22.61
N LEU A 483 5.08 -26.92 -22.98
CA LEU A 483 4.65 -25.53 -23.17
C LEU A 483 3.71 -25.38 -24.37
N ARG A 484 4.01 -26.05 -25.49
CA ARG A 484 3.10 -26.14 -26.65
C ARG A 484 1.75 -26.74 -26.26
N ALA A 485 1.75 -27.85 -25.51
CA ALA A 485 0.54 -28.49 -25.02
C ALA A 485 -0.27 -27.57 -24.08
N ARG A 486 0.42 -26.80 -23.23
CA ARG A 486 -0.22 -25.81 -22.35
C ARG A 486 -0.89 -24.69 -23.14
N ILE A 487 -0.23 -24.17 -24.19
CA ILE A 487 -0.82 -23.15 -25.09
C ILE A 487 -2.04 -23.73 -25.81
N GLN A 488 -1.96 -24.95 -26.35
CA GLN A 488 -3.10 -25.61 -27.00
C GLN A 488 -4.29 -25.75 -26.03
N MET A 489 -4.03 -26.13 -24.78
CA MET A 489 -5.06 -26.19 -23.74
C MET A 489 -5.70 -24.83 -23.47
N LEU A 490 -4.93 -23.73 -23.40
CA LEU A 490 -5.47 -22.37 -23.24
C LEU A 490 -6.32 -21.94 -24.46
N LEU A 491 -5.93 -22.30 -25.67
CA LEU A 491 -6.69 -21.98 -26.88
C LEU A 491 -7.94 -22.87 -27.05
N ALA A 492 -8.08 -23.94 -26.28
CA ALA A 492 -9.10 -24.95 -26.46
C ALA A 492 -10.52 -24.45 -26.21
N GLY A 493 -10.75 -23.60 -25.20
CA GLY A 493 -12.08 -23.04 -24.92
C GLY A 493 -12.63 -22.24 -26.10
N ARG A 494 -11.84 -21.28 -26.61
CA ARG A 494 -12.14 -20.54 -27.85
C ARG A 494 -12.29 -21.46 -29.06
N GLY A 495 -11.43 -22.48 -29.17
CA GLY A 495 -11.49 -23.48 -30.23
C GLY A 495 -12.81 -24.26 -30.24
N ALA A 496 -13.27 -24.69 -29.06
CA ALA A 496 -14.53 -25.41 -28.88
C ALA A 496 -15.74 -24.53 -29.21
N GLU A 497 -15.73 -23.26 -28.79
CA GLU A 497 -16.77 -22.29 -29.17
C GLU A 497 -16.88 -22.13 -30.68
N ARG A 498 -15.75 -21.95 -31.37
CA ARG A 498 -15.73 -21.83 -32.84
C ARG A 498 -16.24 -23.09 -33.53
N LEU A 499 -15.98 -24.27 -32.99
CA LEU A 499 -16.47 -25.53 -33.57
C LEU A 499 -17.97 -25.76 -33.35
N HIS A 500 -18.52 -25.29 -32.22
CA HIS A 500 -19.92 -25.52 -31.86
C HIS A 500 -20.85 -24.39 -32.35
N PHE A 501 -20.44 -23.13 -32.17
CA PHE A 501 -21.26 -21.94 -32.46
C PHE A 501 -20.86 -21.21 -33.75
N ALA A 502 -19.75 -21.59 -34.39
CA ALA A 502 -19.13 -20.85 -35.49
C ALA A 502 -18.77 -19.38 -35.16
N GLU A 503 -18.74 -19.02 -33.88
CA GLU A 503 -18.46 -17.68 -33.36
C GLU A 503 -17.73 -17.79 -32.01
N VAL A 504 -16.83 -16.85 -31.74
CA VAL A 504 -16.04 -16.76 -30.50
C VAL A 504 -16.57 -15.67 -29.58
N SER A 505 -16.54 -15.90 -28.27
CA SER A 505 -16.93 -14.90 -27.27
C SER A 505 -15.75 -14.11 -26.70
N SER A 506 -16.07 -13.03 -25.99
CA SER A 506 -15.11 -12.27 -25.18
C SER A 506 -14.62 -13.02 -23.93
N GLY A 507 -15.25 -14.14 -23.55
CA GLY A 507 -14.87 -14.93 -22.38
C GLY A 507 -13.47 -15.54 -22.48
N ALA A 508 -12.97 -15.78 -23.69
CA ALA A 508 -11.64 -16.33 -23.95
C ALA A 508 -10.48 -15.32 -23.83
N GLY A 509 -10.74 -14.08 -23.39
CA GLY A 509 -9.74 -13.01 -23.36
C GLY A 509 -8.55 -13.32 -22.44
N GLN A 510 -8.81 -13.90 -21.26
CA GLN A 510 -7.77 -14.25 -20.30
C GLN A 510 -6.91 -15.42 -20.79
N ASP A 511 -7.52 -16.44 -21.41
CA ASP A 511 -6.77 -17.58 -21.95
C ASP A 511 -5.86 -17.15 -23.10
N LEU A 512 -6.34 -16.26 -23.96
CA LEU A 512 -5.54 -15.70 -25.05
C LEU A 512 -4.38 -14.86 -24.52
N HIS A 513 -4.59 -14.09 -23.44
CA HIS A 513 -3.52 -13.34 -22.79
C HIS A 513 -2.43 -14.29 -22.26
N GLU A 514 -2.80 -15.32 -21.51
CA GLU A 514 -1.83 -16.30 -20.97
C GLU A 514 -1.13 -17.11 -22.08
N ALA A 515 -1.86 -17.51 -23.12
CA ALA A 515 -1.28 -18.18 -24.28
C ALA A 515 -0.25 -17.28 -24.98
N SER A 516 -0.57 -16.00 -25.15
CA SER A 516 0.33 -15.02 -25.77
C SER A 516 1.58 -14.80 -24.92
N ARG A 517 1.42 -14.71 -23.60
CA ARG A 517 2.54 -14.58 -22.66
C ARG A 517 3.48 -15.77 -22.74
N LEU A 518 2.95 -17.00 -22.78
CA LEU A 518 3.76 -18.21 -22.94
C LEU A 518 4.46 -18.27 -24.30
N ALA A 519 3.76 -17.96 -25.38
CA ALA A 519 4.33 -17.93 -26.73
C ALA A 519 5.48 -16.91 -26.83
N LEU A 520 5.31 -15.72 -26.26
CA LEU A 520 6.36 -14.70 -26.20
C LEU A 520 7.56 -15.18 -25.38
N SER A 521 7.34 -15.82 -24.23
CA SER A 521 8.43 -16.37 -23.43
C SER A 521 9.21 -17.47 -24.18
N MET A 522 8.50 -18.36 -24.88
CA MET A 522 9.09 -19.41 -25.71
C MET A 522 10.00 -18.83 -26.79
N VAL A 523 9.54 -17.80 -27.51
CA VAL A 523 10.27 -17.17 -28.61
C VAL A 523 11.39 -16.26 -28.10
N ALA A 524 11.10 -15.36 -27.16
CA ALA A 524 12.01 -14.29 -26.75
C ALA A 524 13.07 -14.73 -25.74
N SER A 525 12.76 -15.70 -24.87
CA SER A 525 13.62 -16.03 -23.73
C SER A 525 14.16 -17.46 -23.77
N LEU A 526 13.37 -18.42 -24.25
CA LEU A 526 13.71 -19.84 -24.17
C LEU A 526 14.35 -20.41 -25.45
N GLY A 527 14.43 -19.63 -26.53
CA GLY A 527 14.98 -20.09 -27.81
C GLY A 527 14.16 -21.21 -28.45
N MET A 528 12.85 -21.26 -28.16
CA MET A 528 11.90 -22.25 -28.68
C MET A 528 11.07 -21.68 -29.84
N ALA A 529 11.68 -20.77 -30.62
CA ALA A 529 11.03 -20.15 -31.75
C ALA A 529 10.81 -21.16 -32.88
N PRO A 530 9.67 -21.13 -33.61
CA PRO A 530 9.45 -21.98 -34.78
C PRO A 530 10.51 -21.79 -35.88
N SER A 531 11.15 -20.62 -35.93
CA SER A 531 12.25 -20.30 -36.84
C SER A 531 13.57 -21.00 -36.48
N GLY A 532 13.68 -21.58 -35.28
CA GLY A 532 14.92 -22.16 -34.74
C GLY A 532 15.90 -21.11 -34.18
N SER A 533 15.45 -19.87 -33.95
CA SER A 533 16.27 -18.85 -33.30
C SER A 533 16.59 -19.23 -31.85
N LEU A 534 17.87 -19.22 -31.50
CA LEU A 534 18.38 -19.50 -30.14
C LEU A 534 18.75 -18.23 -29.37
N LEU A 535 18.58 -17.05 -29.99
CA LEU A 535 18.96 -15.78 -29.39
C LEU A 535 17.97 -15.40 -28.29
N SER A 536 18.47 -15.21 -27.07
CA SER A 536 17.67 -14.68 -25.97
C SER A 536 17.64 -13.15 -26.05
N LEU A 537 16.44 -12.57 -26.22
CA LEU A 537 16.25 -11.11 -26.21
C LEU A 537 16.63 -10.50 -24.85
N GLN A 538 16.56 -11.27 -23.77
CA GLN A 538 17.03 -10.82 -22.47
C GLN A 538 18.53 -10.55 -22.47
N ALA A 539 19.32 -11.41 -23.12
CA ALA A 539 20.76 -11.20 -23.26
C ALA A 539 21.08 -9.97 -24.13
N VAL A 540 20.26 -9.69 -25.14
CA VAL A 540 20.39 -8.49 -25.99
C VAL A 540 20.13 -7.22 -25.16
N ARG A 541 19.09 -7.23 -24.31
CA ARG A 541 18.78 -6.13 -23.40
C ARG A 541 19.86 -5.91 -22.34
N ASP A 542 20.38 -6.97 -21.74
CA ASP A 542 21.45 -6.86 -20.73
C ASP A 542 22.75 -6.30 -21.36
N ALA A 543 22.98 -6.58 -22.64
CA ALA A 543 24.05 -5.98 -23.42
C ALA A 543 23.78 -4.52 -23.84
N HIS A 544 22.62 -3.95 -23.47
CA HIS A 544 22.17 -2.60 -23.85
C HIS A 544 22.16 -2.39 -25.37
N LEU A 545 21.80 -3.45 -26.12
CA LEU A 545 21.65 -3.40 -27.57
C LEU A 545 20.18 -3.18 -27.93
N ASP A 546 19.92 -2.32 -28.91
CA ASP A 546 18.58 -2.12 -29.45
C ASP A 546 18.13 -3.37 -30.21
N SER A 547 16.99 -3.94 -29.81
CA SER A 547 16.34 -5.05 -30.50
C SER A 547 14.95 -4.63 -30.95
N ASP A 548 14.60 -4.87 -32.22
CA ASP A 548 13.24 -4.65 -32.70
C ASP A 548 12.31 -5.77 -32.17
N PRO A 549 11.31 -5.46 -31.31
CA PRO A 549 10.40 -6.46 -30.78
C PRO A 549 9.45 -7.03 -31.84
N ARG A 550 9.30 -6.38 -33.00
CA ARG A 550 8.30 -6.75 -34.03
C ARG A 550 8.50 -8.16 -34.57
N GLU A 551 9.76 -8.59 -34.74
CA GLU A 551 10.06 -9.93 -35.23
C GLU A 551 9.61 -11.00 -34.23
N ALA A 552 9.90 -10.80 -32.94
CA ALA A 552 9.49 -11.71 -31.88
C ALA A 552 7.96 -11.77 -31.72
N LEU A 553 7.28 -10.63 -31.84
CA LEU A 553 5.81 -10.58 -31.84
C LEU A 553 5.22 -11.37 -33.02
N ALA A 554 5.77 -11.20 -34.23
CA ALA A 554 5.32 -11.91 -35.42
C ALA A 554 5.62 -13.43 -35.36
N GLU A 555 6.69 -13.84 -34.69
CA GLU A 555 6.98 -15.26 -34.44
C GLU A 555 6.05 -15.88 -33.39
N ALA A 556 5.77 -15.15 -32.31
CA ALA A 556 4.82 -15.60 -31.29
C ALA A 556 3.41 -15.76 -31.87
N ASP A 557 2.95 -14.81 -32.70
CA ASP A 557 1.65 -14.93 -33.38
C ASP A 557 1.60 -16.13 -34.34
N ARG A 558 2.68 -16.38 -35.09
CA ARG A 558 2.78 -17.60 -35.94
C ARG A 558 2.67 -18.88 -35.13
N LEU A 559 3.35 -18.95 -33.98
CA LEU A 559 3.27 -20.09 -33.06
C LEU A 559 1.84 -20.29 -32.52
N LEU A 560 1.17 -19.20 -32.11
CA LEU A 560 -0.22 -19.26 -31.65
C LEU A 560 -1.17 -19.77 -32.75
N GLN A 561 -1.01 -19.28 -33.98
CA GLN A 561 -1.82 -19.72 -35.11
C GLN A 561 -1.59 -21.19 -35.48
N GLU A 562 -0.35 -21.68 -35.40
CA GLU A 562 -0.03 -23.11 -35.59
C GLU A 562 -0.75 -23.97 -34.54
N LEU A 563 -0.58 -23.62 -33.26
CA LEU A 563 -1.16 -24.36 -32.14
C LEU A 563 -2.70 -24.27 -32.11
N ASP A 564 -3.29 -23.16 -32.55
CA ASP A 564 -4.75 -23.02 -32.71
C ASP A 564 -5.30 -24.01 -33.76
N ARG A 565 -4.59 -24.20 -34.88
CA ARG A 565 -4.99 -25.16 -35.93
C ARG A 565 -4.88 -26.60 -35.43
N ASP A 566 -3.79 -26.93 -34.74
CA ASP A 566 -3.59 -28.26 -34.16
C ASP A 566 -4.66 -28.57 -33.10
N CYS A 567 -4.95 -27.59 -32.24
CA CYS A 567 -6.00 -27.68 -31.23
C CYS A 567 -7.37 -27.92 -31.87
N LEU A 568 -7.71 -27.19 -32.93
CA LEU A 568 -8.97 -27.42 -33.66
C LEU A 568 -9.06 -28.82 -34.25
N ALA A 569 -7.99 -29.31 -34.88
CA ALA A 569 -7.95 -30.65 -35.45
C ALA A 569 -8.15 -31.72 -34.36
N LEU A 570 -7.53 -31.53 -33.19
CA LEU A 570 -7.70 -32.40 -32.03
C LEU A 570 -9.15 -32.39 -31.51
N LEU A 571 -9.74 -31.21 -31.32
CA LEU A 571 -11.12 -31.06 -30.87
C LEU A 571 -12.13 -31.62 -31.88
N GLN A 572 -11.87 -31.50 -33.19
CA GLN A 572 -12.71 -32.11 -34.22
C GLN A 572 -12.69 -33.64 -34.13
N ARG A 573 -11.51 -34.24 -33.91
CA ARG A 573 -11.37 -35.69 -33.70
C ARG A 573 -12.07 -36.15 -32.41
N LEU A 574 -12.03 -35.33 -31.37
CA LEU A 574 -12.63 -35.58 -30.05
C LEU A 574 -14.05 -35.03 -29.91
N ARG A 575 -14.70 -34.65 -31.02
CA ARG A 575 -16.05 -34.07 -31.00
C ARG A 575 -17.07 -34.92 -30.22
N PRO A 576 -17.09 -36.27 -30.29
CA PRO A 576 -18.02 -37.06 -29.48
C PRO A 576 -17.82 -36.89 -27.97
N ALA A 577 -16.56 -36.84 -27.50
CA ALA A 577 -16.25 -36.59 -26.10
C ALA A 577 -16.64 -35.15 -25.70
N LEU A 578 -16.40 -34.17 -26.58
CA LEU A 578 -16.80 -32.77 -26.34
C LEU A 578 -18.31 -32.65 -26.14
N GLN A 579 -19.11 -33.32 -26.97
CA GLN A 579 -20.56 -33.33 -26.85
C GLN A 579 -21.03 -34.05 -25.58
N ASP A 580 -20.42 -35.19 -25.23
CA ASP A 580 -20.78 -35.93 -24.01
C ASP A 580 -20.50 -35.11 -22.74
N ILE A 581 -19.30 -34.56 -22.62
CA ILE A 581 -18.91 -33.75 -21.45
C ILE A 581 -19.73 -32.46 -21.38
N THR A 582 -19.99 -31.79 -22.51
CA THR A 582 -20.85 -30.60 -22.53
C THR A 582 -22.26 -30.92 -22.02
N ARG A 583 -22.86 -32.04 -22.47
CA ARG A 583 -24.18 -32.47 -21.99
C ARG A 583 -24.17 -32.72 -20.47
N ARG A 584 -23.18 -33.46 -19.97
CA ARG A 584 -23.05 -33.72 -18.53
C ARG A 584 -22.87 -32.43 -17.72
N LEU A 585 -22.08 -31.47 -18.21
CA LEU A 585 -21.94 -30.16 -17.56
C LEU A 585 -23.26 -29.37 -17.54
N LEU A 586 -24.09 -29.49 -18.58
CA LEU A 586 -25.41 -28.86 -18.58
C LEU A 586 -26.37 -29.52 -17.59
N GLU A 587 -26.30 -30.85 -17.42
CA GLU A 587 -27.16 -31.62 -16.51
C GLU A 587 -26.72 -31.51 -15.03
N GLU A 588 -25.42 -31.65 -14.76
CA GLU A 588 -24.86 -31.80 -13.41
C GLU A 588 -24.11 -30.56 -12.90
N GLU A 589 -23.89 -29.54 -13.77
CA GLU A 589 -23.12 -28.31 -13.51
C GLU A 589 -21.62 -28.51 -13.22
N THR A 590 -21.24 -29.70 -12.78
CA THR A 590 -19.88 -30.07 -12.40
C THR A 590 -19.62 -31.52 -12.75
N VAL A 591 -18.53 -31.76 -13.48
CA VAL A 591 -18.11 -33.10 -13.91
C VAL A 591 -16.73 -33.41 -13.32
N ALA A 592 -16.58 -34.61 -12.76
CA ALA A 592 -15.29 -35.09 -12.24
C ALA A 592 -14.30 -35.37 -13.38
N GLY A 593 -13.02 -35.09 -13.16
CA GLY A 593 -11.99 -35.24 -14.19
C GLY A 593 -11.74 -36.69 -14.65
N GLU A 594 -12.10 -37.68 -13.84
CA GLU A 594 -12.05 -39.10 -14.22
C GLU A 594 -12.98 -39.40 -15.40
N ALA A 595 -14.20 -38.83 -15.40
CA ALA A 595 -15.15 -38.99 -16.49
C ALA A 595 -14.65 -38.37 -17.80
N VAL A 596 -13.98 -37.21 -17.71
CA VAL A 596 -13.32 -36.56 -18.86
C VAL A 596 -12.21 -37.45 -19.42
N THR A 597 -11.37 -37.98 -18.54
CA THR A 597 -10.24 -38.84 -18.91
C THR A 597 -10.72 -40.12 -19.58
N GLU A 598 -11.79 -40.73 -19.07
CA GLU A 598 -12.41 -41.93 -19.65
C GLU A 598 -12.99 -41.64 -21.04
N ALA A 599 -13.72 -40.53 -21.20
CA ALA A 599 -14.28 -40.12 -22.49
C ALA A 599 -13.21 -39.88 -23.57
N VAL A 600 -12.07 -39.31 -23.19
CA VAL A 600 -10.93 -39.11 -24.09
C VAL A 600 -10.22 -40.44 -24.39
N ARG A 601 -9.97 -41.27 -23.39
CA ARG A 601 -9.31 -42.59 -23.53
C ARG A 601 -10.10 -43.52 -24.45
N ALA A 602 -11.43 -43.48 -24.39
CA ALA A 602 -12.30 -44.28 -25.25
C ALA A 602 -12.10 -44.00 -26.75
N LEU A 603 -11.68 -42.79 -27.11
CA LEU A 603 -11.52 -42.35 -28.51
C LEU A 603 -10.06 -42.40 -29.00
N LEU A 604 -9.08 -42.15 -28.12
CA LEU A 604 -7.66 -42.11 -28.49
C LEU A 604 -6.89 -43.40 -28.17
N GLY A 605 -7.47 -44.33 -27.40
CA GLY A 605 -6.72 -45.42 -26.76
C GLY A 605 -5.91 -44.90 -25.55
N GLU A 606 -5.08 -45.77 -24.94
CA GLU A 606 -4.20 -45.32 -23.84
C GLU A 606 -3.33 -44.12 -24.28
N PRO A 607 -3.20 -43.08 -23.45
CA PRO A 607 -2.33 -41.97 -23.76
C PRO A 607 -0.90 -42.50 -23.96
N ARG A 608 -0.31 -42.24 -25.14
CA ARG A 608 1.10 -42.55 -25.38
C ARG A 608 1.94 -41.72 -24.40
N HIS A 609 2.44 -42.37 -23.35
CA HIS A 609 3.67 -41.91 -22.72
C HIS A 609 4.74 -41.86 -23.82
N VAL A 610 5.18 -40.66 -24.17
CA VAL A 610 6.28 -40.48 -25.10
C VAL A 610 7.57 -40.81 -24.34
N ASP A 611 7.91 -42.10 -24.28
CA ASP A 611 9.24 -42.55 -23.89
C ASP A 611 10.18 -42.29 -25.07
N LEU A 612 10.94 -41.20 -25.01
CA LEU A 612 12.06 -40.97 -25.93
C LEU A 612 13.24 -41.85 -25.51
N PRO A 613 13.91 -42.55 -26.44
CA PRO A 613 15.05 -43.39 -26.12
C PRO A 613 16.20 -42.51 -25.60
N ALA A 614 16.67 -42.80 -24.38
CA ALA A 614 17.82 -42.15 -23.79
C ALA A 614 19.07 -42.41 -24.66
N ARG A 615 19.51 -41.39 -25.41
CA ARG A 615 20.88 -41.37 -25.94
C ARG A 615 21.81 -40.87 -24.83
N PRO A 616 22.89 -41.59 -24.51
CA PRO A 616 23.86 -41.09 -23.54
C PRO A 616 24.60 -39.90 -24.17
N CYS A 617 24.25 -38.69 -23.76
CA CYS A 617 25.02 -37.49 -24.08
C CYS A 617 25.97 -37.20 -22.91
N HIS A 618 27.26 -37.41 -23.16
CA HIS A 618 28.31 -36.87 -22.29
C HIS A 618 28.30 -35.34 -22.44
N LEU A 619 27.81 -34.63 -21.43
CA LEU A 619 27.92 -33.18 -21.32
C LEU A 619 28.58 -32.83 -19.99
N GLU A 620 29.65 -32.05 -20.08
CA GLU A 620 30.27 -31.37 -18.95
C GLU A 620 29.23 -30.56 -18.19
N ARG A 621 29.30 -30.63 -16.85
CA ARG A 621 28.37 -29.92 -15.95
C ARG A 621 28.56 -28.41 -16.09
N VAL A 622 27.68 -27.77 -16.86
CA VAL A 622 27.35 -26.35 -16.67
C VAL A 622 26.13 -26.31 -15.76
N ALA A 623 26.23 -25.63 -14.62
CA ALA A 623 25.17 -25.54 -13.64
C ALA A 623 23.93 -24.87 -14.26
N ALA A 624 22.82 -25.60 -14.38
CA ALA A 624 21.53 -25.04 -14.74
C ALA A 624 21.05 -24.15 -13.58
N SER A 625 20.98 -22.83 -13.81
CA SER A 625 20.37 -21.91 -12.87
C SER A 625 18.86 -22.11 -12.87
N PRO A 626 18.19 -22.29 -11.71
CA PRO A 626 16.73 -22.25 -11.65
C PRO A 626 16.29 -20.82 -11.98
N VAL A 627 15.46 -20.66 -13.02
CA VAL A 627 14.77 -19.40 -13.29
C VAL A 627 13.69 -19.21 -12.22
N ASN A 628 14.08 -18.67 -11.08
CA ASN A 628 13.17 -18.13 -10.08
C ASN A 628 13.13 -16.60 -10.26
N GLY A 629 11.95 -16.05 -10.56
CA GLY A 629 11.74 -14.60 -10.66
C GLY A 629 11.53 -14.08 -12.08
N PHE A 630 10.54 -14.63 -12.79
CA PHE A 630 9.98 -13.99 -13.99
C PHE A 630 9.20 -12.75 -13.56
N ASP A 631 9.84 -11.58 -13.64
CA ASP A 631 9.22 -10.27 -13.43
C ASP A 631 8.61 -9.80 -14.77
N PRO A 632 7.27 -9.66 -14.89
CA PRO A 632 6.57 -9.57 -16.17
C PRO A 632 6.38 -8.13 -16.68
N TYR A 633 7.05 -7.13 -16.12
CA TYR A 633 6.96 -5.75 -16.63
C TYR A 633 7.68 -5.60 -17.97
N PHE A 634 6.99 -5.98 -19.04
CA PHE A 634 7.16 -5.37 -20.35
C PHE A 634 6.40 -4.05 -20.34
N ASP A 635 7.07 -2.95 -19.95
CA ASP A 635 6.65 -1.64 -20.42
C ASP A 635 7.03 -1.58 -21.90
N LEU A 636 6.03 -1.74 -22.77
CA LEU A 636 6.14 -1.30 -24.15
C LEU A 636 6.00 0.22 -24.10
N ASP A 637 7.11 0.94 -24.26
CA ASP A 637 7.07 2.36 -24.61
C ASP A 637 6.40 2.48 -25.99
N VAL A 638 5.07 2.55 -25.99
CA VAL A 638 4.31 3.01 -27.13
C VAL A 638 4.49 4.52 -27.12
N GLU A 639 5.40 5.03 -27.94
CA GLU A 639 5.43 6.45 -28.27
C GLU A 639 4.02 6.84 -28.77
N GLU A 640 3.28 7.60 -27.96
CA GLU A 640 2.06 8.25 -28.41
C GLU A 640 2.41 9.12 -29.64
N PRO A 641 1.65 9.03 -30.75
CA PRO A 641 1.88 9.92 -31.88
C PRO A 641 1.65 11.34 -31.39
N GLN A 642 2.66 12.19 -31.51
CA GLN A 642 2.53 13.64 -31.29
C GLN A 642 1.38 14.16 -32.15
N GLU A 643 0.27 14.53 -31.53
CA GLU A 643 -0.78 15.31 -32.16
C GLU A 643 -0.16 16.63 -32.63
N ALA A 644 0.06 16.74 -33.93
CA ALA A 644 0.34 18.00 -34.58
C ALA A 644 -0.87 18.92 -34.39
N GLY A 645 -0.79 19.81 -33.41
CA GLY A 645 -1.81 20.82 -33.17
C GLY A 645 -2.09 21.66 -34.43
N PRO A 646 -3.35 22.07 -34.67
CA PRO A 646 -3.68 22.90 -35.82
C PRO A 646 -3.03 24.27 -35.66
N GLY A 647 -2.10 24.59 -36.57
CA GLY A 647 -1.56 25.92 -36.74
C GLY A 647 -2.64 26.90 -37.20
N MET A 648 -2.70 28.02 -36.50
CA MET A 648 -3.23 29.35 -36.86
C MET A 648 -3.93 29.50 -38.23
N ALA A 649 -5.25 29.67 -38.16
CA ALA A 649 -5.98 30.84 -38.67
C ALA A 649 -7.26 31.02 -37.85
#